data_AF-A0A1Q7JK34-F1
#
_entry.id   AF-A0A1Q7JK34-F1
#
_cell.length_a   1.000
_cell.length_b   1.000
_cell.length_c   1.000
_cell.angle_alpha   90.00
_cell.angle_beta   90.00
_cell.angle_gamma   90.00
#
_symmetry.space_group_name_H-M   'P 1'
#
loop_
_entity.id
_entity.type
_entity.pdbx_description
1 polymer ?
#
loop_
_entity_poly.entity_id
_entity_poly.type
_entity_poly.pdbx_seq_one_letter_code
_entity_poly.pdbx_strand_id
1 'polypeptide(L)'
;MTTRLLPLVLVALGAACAAGAPATRPQPAQAPPAVTGAPTAPTVPADAAADRAQPALPPPVALMAGLMPLKGTGVDQFRTRHPTYDGRGVLIGILDTGVDPGVDGLITTSTGASKIVDVRDFSDEGRVALSPVTPSGDGTVSVGGRKLSGAGRIGRLTSATTWYGGQLSELPLGKAPAADLNGNGTNTDVFPVIVVKAPDGWVAFLDSNLNGSFEDEMPLHDYRQGRETIALGTRPITLAANFDETNGVPRLDIVFDNGGHGTHVAGIAAGHNLFNVAGFDGVAPGAQLLGFKIANSSRGGISVNGSMQRAMEYAARYAEQRNLPLVLNLSFGVGNELEGRAVIDTIVNAFLAAHPSILFTISAGNDGPGLSTLGFPGSADLALSIGAIFPGAFARPAQAGTPPAADVLGWWSSRGGEVAKPDLVTPGVAFSAVPRWDTGNEIKGGTSMAAPHAAGLAACLISAMLQEGRKVSAAELAQALRASAVPFAGASAIDEGAGVPRLEAAYRWLLSAHQGSEYVVRSEGGASGAFRRDGFAGPADTLQLFRVRHVAGLRAAQFLLRSSVAWLVVPGLVQAGARETEIPVVYSRSPLAAPGVYVGAVSAWNPSDTLAGPLFTLPNTVIVPYDLSSKPQYDERRAIGPGRVQRYFLRATPAGATLLARVTLPDSAEQRATARLYEPNGQPFRDLEEVQLGRTDPGTGGFVVRAEDLVPGVYELDVIAPPLSGVTATVRAEVAAVTLSGSEASNPGSGTAGGRLTAVLVGAERSVDVTGRGAPPESLTVRVPDWASRAVIDVQMPREQWGEFTDFGVTEYDSAGQQVGQGAMNYAIGRHSFDVPPALKDRPVTIELFPAFARDGGAHPWRTTVRVRFLLREGRPFGAGADVSVVAGGRTVLPPQRPPELTLPAGFAPLVELRVHPAVGADAVRRSVPQP
;
A
#
# COMPACT_ATOMS: atom_id res chain seq x y z
N MET A 1 -42.60 -52.91 25.88
CA MET A 1 -43.98 -52.43 25.60
C MET A 1 -43.84 -51.35 24.53
N THR A 2 -44.48 -51.38 23.37
CA THR A 2 -45.57 -52.26 22.87
C THR A 2 -45.51 -52.33 21.33
N THR A 3 -45.61 -53.54 20.76
CA THR A 3 -46.29 -53.94 19.50
C THR A 3 -46.61 -52.88 18.43
N ARG A 4 -46.46 -53.08 17.10
CA ARG A 4 -46.17 -54.25 16.21
C ARG A 4 -45.79 -53.66 14.81
N LEU A 5 -45.55 -54.35 13.68
CA LEU A 5 -45.77 -55.75 13.24
C LEU A 5 -44.62 -56.20 12.28
N LEU A 6 -44.90 -56.99 11.24
CA LEU A 6 -44.03 -57.75 10.30
C LEU A 6 -44.74 -57.84 8.90
N PRO A 7 -44.25 -58.54 7.85
CA PRO A 7 -42.90 -58.64 7.23
C PRO A 7 -42.93 -58.78 5.66
N LEU A 8 -41.80 -59.05 5.00
CA LEU A 8 -41.65 -60.11 3.94
C LEU A 8 -40.15 -60.40 3.64
N VAL A 9 -39.63 -61.60 3.99
CA VAL A 9 -39.17 -62.72 3.08
C VAL A 9 -37.90 -62.41 2.25
N LEU A 10 -36.70 -62.90 2.64
CA LEU A 10 -35.99 -64.15 2.23
C LEU A 10 -35.56 -64.19 0.73
N VAL A 11 -34.32 -64.55 0.31
CA VAL A 11 -33.56 -65.83 0.39
C VAL A 11 -32.04 -65.49 0.14
N ALA A 12 -31.01 -65.92 0.91
CA ALA A 12 -30.23 -67.20 0.91
C ALA A 12 -29.48 -67.53 -0.43
N LEU A 13 -28.31 -68.21 -0.55
CA LEU A 13 -27.40 -68.95 0.36
C LEU A 13 -26.01 -69.24 -0.31
N GLY A 14 -24.93 -69.52 0.46
CA GLY A 14 -23.71 -70.30 0.06
C GLY A 14 -22.51 -69.53 -0.57
N ALA A 15 -21.22 -69.62 -0.17
CA ALA A 15 -20.30 -70.71 0.26
C ALA A 15 -19.66 -71.53 -0.90
N ALA A 16 -18.39 -71.98 -0.93
CA ALA A 16 -17.14 -71.68 -0.17
C ALA A 16 -15.91 -72.44 -0.80
N CYS A 17 -14.67 -71.93 -0.62
CA CYS A 17 -13.34 -72.64 -0.71
C CYS A 17 -12.96 -73.36 -2.04
N ALA A 18 -11.74 -73.84 -2.36
CA ALA A 18 -10.40 -73.92 -1.73
C ALA A 18 -9.29 -73.87 -2.84
N ALA A 19 -8.12 -73.23 -2.64
CA ALA A 19 -6.79 -73.80 -2.25
C ALA A 19 -5.97 -74.59 -3.31
N GLY A 20 -4.67 -74.26 -3.48
CA GLY A 20 -3.68 -75.08 -4.22
C GLY A 20 -2.38 -74.37 -4.67
N ALA A 21 -1.22 -74.81 -4.16
CA ALA A 21 0.16 -74.51 -4.60
C ALA A 21 1.00 -75.82 -4.48
N PRO A 22 2.33 -75.94 -4.77
CA PRO A 22 3.36 -75.00 -5.27
C PRO A 22 4.35 -75.59 -6.37
N ALA A 23 5.56 -74.99 -6.55
CA ALA A 23 6.87 -75.61 -6.95
C ALA A 23 7.61 -75.22 -8.28
N THR A 24 8.54 -74.25 -8.18
CA THR A 24 9.96 -74.14 -8.68
C THR A 24 10.51 -74.61 -10.07
N ARG A 25 11.03 -73.63 -10.87
CA ARG A 25 12.32 -73.52 -11.66
C ARG A 25 12.66 -74.53 -12.82
N PRO A 26 13.62 -74.25 -13.76
CA PRO A 26 14.26 -72.98 -14.24
C PRO A 26 14.51 -72.84 -15.79
N GLN A 27 15.19 -71.73 -16.18
CA GLN A 27 15.97 -71.42 -17.43
C GLN A 27 15.29 -70.88 -18.74
N PRO A 28 16.04 -70.14 -19.61
CA PRO A 28 15.47 -69.20 -20.60
C PRO A 28 15.90 -69.40 -22.08
N ALA A 29 15.11 -68.90 -23.06
CA ALA A 29 15.57 -68.10 -24.22
C ALA A 29 14.44 -67.72 -25.22
N GLN A 30 14.42 -66.44 -25.63
CA GLN A 30 13.98 -65.81 -26.89
C GLN A 30 12.65 -66.18 -27.62
N ALA A 31 11.96 -65.12 -28.09
CA ALA A 31 10.97 -65.13 -29.18
C ALA A 31 11.26 -63.99 -30.19
N PRO A 32 10.93 -64.13 -31.49
CA PRO A 32 11.30 -63.19 -32.57
C PRO A 32 10.32 -62.00 -32.75
N PRO A 33 10.58 -61.01 -33.65
CA PRO A 33 10.22 -59.61 -33.40
C PRO A 33 8.82 -59.16 -33.85
N ALA A 34 8.35 -58.06 -33.26
CA ALA A 34 7.15 -57.33 -33.67
C ALA A 34 7.46 -56.23 -34.71
N VAL A 35 6.53 -56.01 -35.64
CA VAL A 35 6.65 -55.02 -36.72
C VAL A 35 6.24 -53.62 -36.25
N THR A 36 6.94 -52.62 -36.79
CA THR A 36 6.91 -51.19 -36.43
C THR A 36 5.66 -50.43 -36.88
N GLY A 37 5.22 -49.42 -36.10
CA GLY A 37 4.42 -48.31 -36.65
C GLY A 37 3.40 -47.66 -35.72
N ALA A 38 3.83 -46.81 -34.78
CA ALA A 38 2.98 -45.80 -34.14
C ALA A 38 3.79 -44.51 -33.95
N PRO A 39 3.23 -43.31 -34.20
CA PRO A 39 3.98 -42.07 -34.09
C PRO A 39 4.34 -41.77 -32.64
N THR A 40 5.62 -41.53 -32.39
CA THR A 40 6.15 -41.10 -31.10
C THR A 40 5.58 -39.75 -30.69
N ALA A 41 5.05 -39.64 -29.48
CA ALA A 41 4.85 -38.36 -28.83
C ALA A 41 6.19 -37.60 -28.80
N PRO A 42 6.22 -36.26 -28.98
CA PRO A 42 7.45 -35.51 -28.89
C PRO A 42 8.02 -35.63 -27.48
N THR A 43 9.13 -36.36 -27.35
CA THR A 43 9.95 -36.38 -26.15
C THR A 43 10.51 -34.99 -25.92
N VAL A 44 9.93 -34.26 -24.95
CA VAL A 44 10.50 -33.02 -24.43
C VAL A 44 11.94 -33.32 -24.01
N PRO A 45 12.95 -32.57 -24.49
CA PRO A 45 14.33 -32.76 -24.06
C PRO A 45 14.44 -32.64 -22.54
N ALA A 46 15.21 -33.53 -21.92
CA ALA A 46 15.31 -33.64 -20.46
C ALA A 46 16.10 -32.49 -19.78
N ASP A 47 16.43 -31.42 -20.52
CA ASP A 47 17.17 -30.24 -20.07
C ASP A 47 16.31 -28.96 -20.10
N ALA A 48 15.10 -29.04 -19.53
CA ALA A 48 14.22 -27.90 -19.28
C ALA A 48 13.63 -27.92 -17.84
N ALA A 49 14.36 -28.54 -16.91
CA ALA A 49 14.02 -28.60 -15.49
C ALA A 49 14.81 -27.58 -14.63
N ALA A 50 15.74 -26.83 -15.23
CA ALA A 50 16.38 -25.67 -14.60
C ALA A 50 15.48 -24.42 -14.75
N ASP A 51 15.55 -23.54 -13.75
CA ASP A 51 14.95 -22.20 -13.73
C ASP A 51 13.42 -22.09 -13.91
N ARG A 52 12.66 -22.95 -13.20
CA ARG A 52 11.36 -22.51 -12.68
C ARG A 52 11.56 -21.88 -11.29
N ALA A 53 11.20 -20.61 -11.16
CA ALA A 53 11.09 -19.94 -9.87
C ALA A 53 10.22 -20.79 -8.93
N GLN A 54 10.66 -20.93 -7.67
CA GLN A 54 9.95 -21.69 -6.65
C GLN A 54 9.23 -20.74 -5.69
N PRO A 55 8.02 -21.10 -5.21
CA PRO A 55 7.34 -20.32 -4.18
C PRO A 55 8.19 -20.15 -2.93
N ALA A 56 8.01 -19.03 -2.20
CA ALA A 56 8.76 -18.67 -1.00
C ALA A 56 8.80 -19.80 0.05
N LEU A 57 7.71 -20.56 0.12
CA LEU A 57 7.59 -21.82 0.85
C LEU A 57 6.70 -22.78 0.05
N PRO A 58 6.87 -24.11 0.16
CA PRO A 58 5.93 -25.06 -0.41
C PRO A 58 4.49 -24.78 0.06
N PRO A 59 3.51 -24.54 -0.83
CA PRO A 59 2.18 -24.09 -0.41
C PRO A 59 1.46 -24.96 0.63
N PRO A 60 1.57 -26.31 0.62
CA PRO A 60 1.01 -27.13 1.71
C PRO A 60 1.63 -26.84 3.09
N VAL A 61 2.92 -26.47 3.14
CA VAL A 61 3.61 -26.07 4.38
C VAL A 61 3.11 -24.69 4.84
N ALA A 62 2.91 -23.75 3.92
CA ALA A 62 2.34 -22.44 4.23
C ALA A 62 0.90 -22.55 4.80
N LEU A 63 0.08 -23.44 4.23
CA LEU A 63 -1.25 -23.77 4.75
C LEU A 63 -1.18 -24.35 6.17
N MET A 64 -0.34 -25.37 6.40
CA MET A 64 -0.16 -25.99 7.72
C MET A 64 0.38 -25.03 8.79
N ALA A 65 1.25 -24.10 8.40
CA ALA A 65 1.77 -23.05 9.27
C ALA A 65 0.75 -21.92 9.54
N GLY A 66 -0.37 -21.87 8.81
CA GLY A 66 -1.40 -20.85 8.96
C GLY A 66 -1.00 -19.48 8.41
N LEU A 67 -0.18 -19.45 7.35
CA LEU A 67 0.32 -18.20 6.76
C LEU A 67 -0.74 -17.43 5.94
N MET A 68 -1.94 -17.98 5.74
CA MET A 68 -3.16 -17.22 5.51
C MET A 68 -3.88 -17.06 6.86
N PRO A 69 -3.81 -15.90 7.55
CA PRO A 69 -4.10 -15.83 9.00
C PRO A 69 -5.60 -15.72 9.34
N LEU A 70 -6.38 -16.76 9.03
CA LEU A 70 -7.83 -16.79 9.23
C LEU A 70 -8.28 -16.83 10.72
N LYS A 71 -7.41 -17.27 11.63
CA LYS A 71 -7.73 -17.54 13.04
C LYS A 71 -7.93 -16.29 13.91
N GLY A 72 -7.19 -15.21 13.65
CA GLY A 72 -7.23 -13.98 14.44
C GLY A 72 -8.61 -13.30 14.42
N THR A 73 -9.34 -13.45 13.32
CA THR A 73 -10.70 -12.89 13.12
C THR A 73 -11.81 -13.96 13.25
N GLY A 74 -11.44 -15.23 13.49
CA GLY A 74 -12.35 -16.35 13.73
C GLY A 74 -13.02 -16.92 12.47
N VAL A 75 -12.44 -16.71 11.28
CA VAL A 75 -12.99 -17.16 9.99
C VAL A 75 -13.03 -18.69 9.90
N ASP A 76 -12.01 -19.36 10.43
CA ASP A 76 -11.92 -20.83 10.50
C ASP A 76 -13.06 -21.44 11.32
N GLN A 77 -13.33 -20.87 12.49
CA GLN A 77 -14.42 -21.31 13.37
C GLN A 77 -15.79 -21.01 12.77
N PHE A 78 -15.96 -19.83 12.17
CA PHE A 78 -17.19 -19.42 11.51
C PHE A 78 -17.53 -20.33 10.33
N ARG A 79 -16.57 -20.59 9.44
CA ARG A 79 -16.74 -21.50 8.29
C ARG A 79 -17.01 -22.95 8.72
N THR A 80 -16.45 -23.39 9.84
CA THR A 80 -16.73 -24.72 10.41
C THR A 80 -18.18 -24.85 10.89
N ARG A 81 -18.77 -23.80 11.48
CA ARG A 81 -20.17 -23.78 11.94
C ARG A 81 -21.16 -23.47 10.82
N HIS A 82 -20.75 -22.65 9.87
CA HIS A 82 -21.57 -22.14 8.78
C HIS A 82 -20.86 -22.35 7.43
N PRO A 83 -20.78 -23.61 6.92
CA PRO A 83 -20.01 -23.92 5.71
C PRO A 83 -20.50 -23.20 4.43
N THR A 84 -21.73 -22.68 4.44
CA THR A 84 -22.31 -21.95 3.31
C THR A 84 -22.24 -20.42 3.44
N TYR A 85 -21.74 -19.89 4.56
CA TYR A 85 -21.64 -18.44 4.80
C TYR A 85 -20.24 -17.92 4.38
N ASP A 86 -19.80 -18.36 3.21
CA ASP A 86 -18.42 -18.28 2.72
C ASP A 86 -18.20 -17.15 1.68
N GLY A 87 -19.15 -16.24 1.56
CA GLY A 87 -19.14 -15.15 0.57
C GLY A 87 -19.98 -15.42 -0.68
N ARG A 88 -20.57 -16.61 -0.85
CA ARG A 88 -21.44 -16.91 -1.99
C ARG A 88 -22.57 -15.88 -2.16
N GLY A 89 -22.79 -15.45 -3.40
CA GLY A 89 -23.78 -14.44 -3.75
C GLY A 89 -23.32 -12.98 -3.56
N VAL A 90 -22.03 -12.74 -3.30
CA VAL A 90 -21.46 -11.40 -3.06
C VAL A 90 -20.34 -11.10 -4.07
N LEU A 91 -20.27 -9.85 -4.53
CA LEU A 91 -19.16 -9.31 -5.31
C LEU A 91 -18.16 -8.59 -4.39
N ILE A 92 -16.86 -8.77 -4.64
CA ILE A 92 -15.80 -7.91 -4.11
C ILE A 92 -15.07 -7.23 -5.27
N GLY A 93 -15.06 -5.90 -5.28
CA GLY A 93 -14.26 -5.11 -6.22
C GLY A 93 -12.88 -4.80 -5.65
N ILE A 94 -11.82 -5.21 -6.35
CA ILE A 94 -10.42 -4.99 -5.96
C ILE A 94 -9.86 -3.85 -6.83
N LEU A 95 -9.63 -2.68 -6.22
CA LEU A 95 -9.01 -1.52 -6.86
C LEU A 95 -7.53 -1.49 -6.51
N ASP A 96 -6.66 -1.80 -7.49
CA ASP A 96 -5.24 -2.09 -7.24
C ASP A 96 -4.36 -1.99 -8.52
N THR A 97 -3.20 -2.66 -8.57
CA THR A 97 -2.30 -2.77 -9.74
C THR A 97 -2.84 -3.61 -10.90
N GLY A 98 -3.96 -4.28 -10.69
CA GLY A 98 -4.55 -5.29 -11.57
C GLY A 98 -4.82 -6.59 -10.80
N VAL A 99 -5.47 -7.55 -11.44
CA VAL A 99 -5.62 -8.91 -10.92
C VAL A 99 -5.39 -9.86 -12.09
N ASP A 100 -4.44 -10.78 -11.96
CA ASP A 100 -4.18 -11.80 -12.98
C ASP A 100 -5.30 -12.88 -12.94
N PRO A 101 -6.12 -13.01 -14.00
CA PRO A 101 -7.25 -13.93 -13.99
C PRO A 101 -6.88 -15.40 -14.24
N GLY A 102 -5.61 -15.70 -14.56
CA GLY A 102 -5.10 -17.04 -14.84
C GLY A 102 -4.41 -17.72 -13.66
N VAL A 103 -4.31 -17.07 -12.50
CA VAL A 103 -3.59 -17.61 -11.33
C VAL A 103 -4.38 -18.69 -10.59
N ASP A 104 -3.67 -19.75 -10.19
CA ASP A 104 -4.21 -20.88 -9.42
C ASP A 104 -4.90 -20.44 -8.12
N GLY A 105 -6.19 -20.73 -8.03
CA GLY A 105 -7.07 -20.35 -6.93
C GLY A 105 -7.81 -19.02 -7.09
N LEU A 106 -7.59 -18.31 -8.21
CA LEU A 106 -8.42 -17.21 -8.69
C LEU A 106 -9.33 -17.58 -9.88
N ILE A 107 -9.46 -18.88 -10.18
CA ILE A 107 -10.25 -19.41 -11.30
C ILE A 107 -11.72 -19.68 -10.91
N THR A 108 -11.96 -20.38 -9.80
CA THR A 108 -13.31 -20.79 -9.36
C THR A 108 -13.60 -20.40 -7.92
N THR A 109 -14.89 -20.24 -7.61
CA THR A 109 -15.43 -20.10 -6.25
C THR A 109 -15.61 -21.47 -5.59
N SER A 110 -15.81 -21.50 -4.27
CA SER A 110 -16.19 -22.71 -3.52
C SER A 110 -17.49 -23.39 -4.00
N THR A 111 -18.28 -22.72 -4.83
CA THR A 111 -19.51 -23.27 -5.44
C THR A 111 -19.31 -23.72 -6.90
N GLY A 112 -18.09 -23.60 -7.44
CA GLY A 112 -17.74 -23.95 -8.83
C GLY A 112 -18.07 -22.87 -9.87
N ALA A 113 -18.68 -21.75 -9.49
CA ALA A 113 -18.86 -20.60 -10.38
C ALA A 113 -17.52 -19.88 -10.65
N SER A 114 -17.41 -19.16 -11.78
CA SER A 114 -16.24 -18.32 -12.11
C SER A 114 -15.90 -17.37 -10.96
N LYS A 115 -14.65 -17.38 -10.50
CA LYS A 115 -14.18 -16.52 -9.41
C LYS A 115 -14.16 -15.07 -9.85
N ILE A 116 -13.41 -14.77 -10.91
CA ILE A 116 -13.38 -13.44 -11.52
C ILE A 116 -14.51 -13.35 -12.55
N VAL A 117 -15.27 -12.25 -12.52
CA VAL A 117 -16.41 -12.00 -13.41
C VAL A 117 -16.22 -10.82 -14.35
N ASP A 118 -15.23 -9.97 -14.10
CA ASP A 118 -14.68 -8.97 -15.01
C ASP A 118 -13.29 -8.51 -14.55
N VAL A 119 -12.43 -8.07 -15.48
CA VAL A 119 -11.20 -7.31 -15.18
C VAL A 119 -11.14 -6.06 -16.05
N ARG A 120 -10.72 -4.92 -15.48
CA ARG A 120 -10.67 -3.63 -16.18
C ARG A 120 -9.37 -2.87 -15.97
N ASP A 121 -8.85 -2.26 -17.04
CA ASP A 121 -7.79 -1.25 -16.98
C ASP A 121 -8.35 0.18 -17.00
N PHE A 122 -8.14 0.91 -15.91
CA PHE A 122 -8.42 2.34 -15.75
C PHE A 122 -7.14 3.18 -15.64
N SER A 123 -5.97 2.54 -15.69
CA SER A 123 -4.62 3.13 -15.61
C SER A 123 -4.03 3.58 -16.95
N ASP A 124 -4.65 3.10 -18.04
CA ASP A 124 -4.21 3.28 -19.44
C ASP A 124 -2.81 2.70 -19.73
N GLU A 125 -2.25 1.87 -18.85
CA GLU A 125 -0.95 1.21 -19.05
C GLU A 125 -1.00 0.18 -20.19
N GLY A 126 -2.11 -0.57 -20.29
CA GLY A 126 -2.32 -1.55 -21.33
C GLY A 126 -2.84 -0.99 -22.66
N ARG A 127 -2.95 0.34 -22.81
CA ARG A 127 -3.65 0.95 -23.93
C ARG A 127 -2.89 0.78 -25.25
N VAL A 128 -3.54 0.16 -26.22
CA VAL A 128 -3.02 0.01 -27.59
C VAL A 128 -3.41 1.22 -28.43
N ALA A 129 -2.43 1.95 -28.96
CA ALA A 129 -2.67 3.02 -29.91
C ALA A 129 -3.12 2.43 -31.27
N LEU A 130 -4.41 2.61 -31.59
CA LEU A 130 -5.03 2.07 -32.79
C LEU A 130 -5.10 3.09 -33.92
N SER A 131 -4.82 2.64 -35.15
CA SER A 131 -4.89 3.42 -36.38
C SER A 131 -5.62 2.64 -37.48
N PRO A 132 -6.39 3.26 -38.38
CA PRO A 132 -7.05 2.54 -39.47
C PRO A 132 -6.03 1.84 -40.38
N VAL A 133 -6.27 0.57 -40.67
CA VAL A 133 -5.47 -0.25 -41.59
C VAL A 133 -6.35 -0.94 -42.62
N THR A 134 -5.78 -1.22 -43.79
CA THR A 134 -6.47 -1.92 -44.88
C THR A 134 -5.77 -3.24 -45.16
N PRO A 135 -6.46 -4.40 -45.12
CA PRO A 135 -5.88 -5.67 -45.53
C PRO A 135 -5.59 -5.66 -47.05
N SER A 136 -4.48 -6.27 -47.42
CA SER A 136 -4.03 -6.43 -48.81
C SER A 136 -4.71 -7.64 -49.46
N GLY A 137 -4.92 -7.58 -50.77
CA GLY A 137 -5.58 -8.65 -51.54
C GLY A 137 -4.81 -9.98 -51.61
N ASP A 138 -3.58 -10.03 -51.10
CA ASP A 138 -2.77 -11.24 -50.94
C ASP A 138 -2.96 -11.94 -49.58
N GLY A 139 -3.93 -11.49 -48.77
CA GLY A 139 -4.25 -12.08 -47.46
C GLY A 139 -3.40 -11.58 -46.30
N THR A 140 -2.68 -10.47 -46.50
CA THR A 140 -1.80 -9.84 -45.48
C THR A 140 -2.32 -8.48 -45.00
N VAL A 141 -1.75 -7.95 -43.91
CA VAL A 141 -2.03 -6.59 -43.41
C VAL A 141 -0.74 -5.95 -42.88
N SER A 142 -0.63 -4.62 -42.97
CA SER A 142 0.53 -3.89 -42.45
C SER A 142 0.23 -3.26 -41.10
N VAL A 143 1.03 -3.55 -40.08
CA VAL A 143 0.90 -3.03 -38.71
C VAL A 143 2.27 -2.57 -38.22
N GLY A 144 2.39 -1.31 -37.82
CA GLY A 144 3.68 -0.74 -37.37
C GLY A 144 4.82 -0.88 -38.39
N GLY A 145 4.51 -0.89 -39.69
CA GLY A 145 5.47 -1.12 -40.77
C GLY A 145 5.85 -2.59 -41.03
N ARG A 146 5.37 -3.54 -40.24
CA ARG A 146 5.53 -4.99 -40.47
C ARG A 146 4.37 -5.52 -41.31
N LYS A 147 4.65 -6.38 -42.29
CA LYS A 147 3.65 -7.08 -43.11
C LYS A 147 3.35 -8.44 -42.46
N LEU A 148 2.13 -8.64 -41.98
CA LEU A 148 1.68 -9.88 -41.33
C LEU A 148 0.70 -10.66 -42.19
N SER A 149 0.77 -11.99 -42.14
CA SER A 149 -0.23 -12.90 -42.71
C SER A 149 -1.45 -13.06 -41.76
N GLY A 150 -2.52 -13.76 -42.19
CA GLY A 150 -3.72 -13.96 -41.35
C GLY A 150 -4.91 -13.06 -41.67
N ALA A 151 -4.76 -12.03 -42.51
CA ALA A 151 -5.90 -11.17 -42.87
C ALA A 151 -6.98 -11.94 -43.65
N GLY A 152 -6.60 -12.96 -44.42
CA GLY A 152 -7.57 -13.86 -45.06
C GLY A 152 -8.47 -14.61 -44.07
N ARG A 153 -7.96 -14.94 -42.88
CA ARG A 153 -8.72 -15.55 -41.77
C ARG A 153 -9.58 -14.54 -41.03
N ILE A 154 -9.00 -13.42 -40.60
CA ILE A 154 -9.70 -12.37 -39.88
C ILE A 154 -10.86 -11.81 -40.72
N GLY A 155 -10.69 -11.65 -42.03
CA GLY A 155 -11.73 -11.17 -42.95
C GLY A 155 -12.93 -12.10 -43.13
N ARG A 156 -12.90 -13.34 -42.59
CA ARG A 156 -14.09 -14.21 -42.51
C ARG A 156 -14.91 -13.99 -41.23
N LEU A 157 -14.37 -13.27 -40.26
CA LEU A 157 -14.98 -12.99 -38.95
C LEU A 157 -15.61 -11.60 -38.87
N THR A 158 -15.37 -10.74 -39.86
CA THR A 158 -15.87 -9.35 -39.88
C THR A 158 -16.49 -9.00 -41.23
N SER A 159 -17.58 -8.23 -41.22
CA SER A 159 -18.12 -7.54 -42.40
C SER A 159 -17.72 -6.06 -42.45
N ALA A 160 -16.88 -5.59 -41.53
CA ALA A 160 -16.43 -4.21 -41.45
C ALA A 160 -15.33 -3.93 -42.47
N THR A 161 -15.49 -2.83 -43.20
CA THR A 161 -14.52 -2.36 -44.21
C THR A 161 -13.32 -1.63 -43.60
N THR A 162 -13.45 -1.15 -42.36
CA THR A 162 -12.36 -0.49 -41.61
C THR A 162 -11.86 -1.42 -40.52
N TRP A 163 -10.57 -1.74 -40.56
CA TRP A 163 -9.87 -2.48 -39.52
C TRP A 163 -8.93 -1.51 -38.80
N TYR A 164 -8.47 -1.88 -37.61
CA TYR A 164 -7.56 -1.07 -36.83
C TYR A 164 -6.31 -1.86 -36.48
N GLY A 165 -5.13 -1.26 -36.69
CA GLY A 165 -3.83 -1.83 -36.36
C GLY A 165 -3.14 -1.01 -35.28
N GLY A 166 -2.47 -1.69 -34.36
CA GLY A 166 -1.71 -1.10 -33.27
C GLY A 166 -0.58 -2.01 -32.79
N GLN A 167 0.11 -1.62 -31.72
CA GLN A 167 1.22 -2.39 -31.15
C GLN A 167 1.13 -2.36 -29.62
N LEU A 168 1.36 -3.51 -28.99
CA LEU A 168 1.67 -3.61 -27.56
C LEU A 168 3.20 -3.71 -27.44
N SER A 169 3.82 -2.75 -26.75
CA SER A 169 5.28 -2.69 -26.56
C SER A 169 5.60 -2.89 -25.08
N GLU A 170 6.64 -3.67 -24.78
CA GLU A 170 7.03 -3.98 -23.40
C GLU A 170 7.85 -2.88 -22.72
N LEU A 171 8.69 -2.17 -23.49
CA LEU A 171 9.62 -1.18 -22.95
C LEU A 171 8.93 -0.08 -22.12
N PRO A 172 7.75 0.46 -22.53
CA PRO A 172 7.00 1.43 -21.75
C PRO A 172 6.24 0.84 -20.55
N LEU A 173 6.34 -0.46 -20.25
CA LEU A 173 5.67 -1.14 -19.14
C LEU A 173 6.57 -1.32 -17.90
N GLY A 174 7.80 -0.78 -17.95
CA GLY A 174 8.69 -0.64 -16.80
C GLY A 174 9.95 -1.50 -16.89
N LYS A 175 10.18 -2.35 -15.88
CA LYS A 175 11.38 -3.21 -15.77
C LYS A 175 11.02 -4.70 -15.77
N ALA A 176 11.88 -5.51 -16.41
CA ALA A 176 11.83 -6.97 -16.28
C ALA A 176 12.09 -7.41 -14.82
N PRO A 177 11.52 -8.53 -14.35
CA PRO A 177 10.68 -9.47 -15.11
C PRO A 177 9.21 -9.02 -15.25
N ALA A 178 8.75 -8.01 -14.52
CA ALA A 178 7.34 -7.61 -14.53
C ALA A 178 6.86 -7.02 -15.88
N ALA A 179 7.74 -6.31 -16.59
CA ALA A 179 7.49 -5.76 -17.93
C ALA A 179 7.81 -6.73 -19.08
N ASP A 180 8.40 -7.90 -18.78
CA ASP A 180 8.72 -8.96 -19.75
C ASP A 180 7.48 -9.88 -19.87
N LEU A 181 6.61 -9.59 -20.83
CA LEU A 181 5.29 -10.22 -20.95
C LEU A 181 5.37 -11.63 -21.55
N ASN A 182 6.46 -11.95 -22.26
CA ASN A 182 6.71 -13.28 -22.82
C ASN A 182 7.72 -14.13 -22.03
N GLY A 183 8.46 -13.53 -21.09
CA GLY A 183 9.40 -14.17 -20.20
C GLY A 183 10.67 -14.65 -20.93
N ASN A 184 11.22 -13.84 -21.84
CA ASN A 184 12.46 -14.14 -22.57
C ASN A 184 13.74 -13.55 -21.93
N GLY A 185 13.59 -12.78 -20.85
CA GLY A 185 14.68 -12.09 -20.16
C GLY A 185 14.90 -10.64 -20.60
N THR A 186 14.06 -10.10 -21.48
CA THR A 186 14.07 -8.70 -21.93
C THR A 186 12.66 -8.12 -21.97
N ASN A 187 12.56 -6.80 -21.98
CA ASN A 187 11.31 -6.04 -22.09
C ASN A 187 11.33 -5.16 -23.35
N THR A 188 11.89 -5.67 -24.45
CA THR A 188 12.08 -4.90 -25.69
C THR A 188 11.16 -5.33 -26.82
N ASP A 189 10.27 -6.30 -26.59
CA ASP A 189 9.41 -6.80 -27.64
C ASP A 189 8.25 -5.86 -27.96
N VAL A 190 7.78 -6.00 -29.20
CA VAL A 190 6.68 -5.21 -29.78
C VAL A 190 5.79 -6.18 -30.55
N PHE A 191 4.62 -6.44 -29.99
CA PHE A 191 3.61 -7.38 -30.49
C PHE A 191 2.58 -6.65 -31.35
N PRO A 192 2.49 -6.95 -32.66
CA PRO A 192 1.46 -6.40 -33.55
C PRO A 192 0.04 -6.81 -33.12
N VAL A 193 -0.89 -5.84 -33.20
CA VAL A 193 -2.32 -6.03 -32.88
C VAL A 193 -3.17 -5.67 -34.10
N ILE A 194 -4.19 -6.49 -34.38
CA ILE A 194 -5.32 -6.15 -35.27
C ILE A 194 -6.61 -6.18 -34.47
N VAL A 195 -7.47 -5.19 -34.69
CA VAL A 195 -8.83 -5.09 -34.15
C VAL A 195 -9.84 -4.97 -35.28
N VAL A 196 -10.91 -5.77 -35.20
CA VAL A 196 -12.03 -5.77 -36.16
C VAL A 196 -13.39 -5.82 -35.46
N LYS A 197 -14.45 -5.34 -36.13
CA LYS A 197 -15.84 -5.47 -35.64
C LYS A 197 -16.45 -6.77 -36.16
N ALA A 198 -16.60 -7.76 -35.30
CA ALA A 198 -17.37 -8.96 -35.57
C ALA A 198 -18.88 -8.73 -35.29
N PRO A 199 -19.79 -9.65 -35.67
CA PRO A 199 -21.23 -9.50 -35.41
C PRO A 199 -21.62 -9.42 -33.93
N ASP A 200 -20.78 -9.99 -33.05
CA ASP A 200 -20.96 -10.08 -31.60
C ASP A 200 -20.17 -9.01 -30.80
N GLY A 201 -19.16 -8.38 -31.39
CA GLY A 201 -18.40 -7.34 -30.69
C GLY A 201 -17.19 -6.78 -31.44
N TRP A 202 -16.32 -6.09 -30.70
CA TRP A 202 -14.95 -5.84 -31.13
C TRP A 202 -14.09 -7.05 -30.77
N VAL A 203 -13.16 -7.41 -31.66
CA VAL A 203 -12.28 -8.57 -31.51
C VAL A 203 -10.85 -8.16 -31.78
N ALA A 204 -9.93 -8.48 -30.88
CA ALA A 204 -8.49 -8.32 -31.07
C ALA A 204 -7.81 -9.63 -31.45
N PHE A 205 -6.75 -9.51 -32.26
CA PHE A 205 -5.77 -10.55 -32.54
C PHE A 205 -4.39 -9.96 -32.28
N LEU A 206 -3.60 -10.62 -31.44
CA LEU A 206 -2.22 -10.26 -31.11
C LEU A 206 -1.31 -11.32 -31.74
N ASP A 207 -0.26 -10.93 -32.47
CA ASP A 207 0.82 -11.84 -32.90
C ASP A 207 1.64 -12.19 -31.66
N SER A 208 1.23 -13.27 -30.98
CA SER A 208 1.59 -13.61 -29.59
C SER A 208 2.89 -14.40 -29.48
N ASN A 209 3.35 -14.95 -30.61
CA ASN A 209 4.61 -15.68 -30.74
C ASN A 209 5.62 -14.97 -31.66
N LEU A 210 5.28 -13.77 -32.16
CA LEU A 210 6.11 -12.90 -33.02
C LEU A 210 6.53 -13.58 -34.34
N ASN A 211 5.70 -14.48 -34.87
CA ASN A 211 5.98 -15.19 -36.13
C ASN A 211 5.64 -14.38 -37.40
N GLY A 212 4.96 -13.23 -37.27
CA GLY A 212 4.48 -12.43 -38.40
C GLY A 212 3.17 -12.93 -39.02
N SER A 213 2.32 -13.56 -38.23
CA SER A 213 1.02 -14.10 -38.65
C SER A 213 -0.07 -13.87 -37.60
N PHE A 214 -1.31 -13.80 -38.07
CA PHE A 214 -2.51 -13.93 -37.25
C PHE A 214 -3.32 -15.19 -37.60
N GLU A 215 -2.72 -16.18 -38.29
CA GLU A 215 -3.44 -17.42 -38.67
C GLU A 215 -3.72 -18.34 -37.47
N ASP A 216 -2.80 -18.45 -36.52
CA ASP A 216 -2.92 -19.25 -35.29
C ASP A 216 -3.50 -18.49 -34.09
N GLU A 217 -3.65 -17.17 -34.20
CA GLU A 217 -3.93 -16.32 -33.03
C GLU A 217 -5.38 -16.39 -32.53
N MET A 218 -5.54 -16.41 -31.20
CA MET A 218 -6.86 -16.51 -30.56
C MET A 218 -7.61 -15.18 -30.65
N PRO A 219 -8.89 -15.15 -31.09
CA PRO A 219 -9.73 -13.97 -30.98
C PRO A 219 -9.95 -13.60 -29.51
N LEU A 220 -9.71 -12.35 -29.16
CA LEU A 220 -10.01 -11.79 -27.84
C LEU A 220 -11.19 -10.82 -27.93
N HIS A 221 -12.28 -11.12 -27.23
CA HIS A 221 -13.40 -10.20 -27.05
C HIS A 221 -13.20 -9.32 -25.82
N ASP A 222 -14.15 -8.41 -25.56
CA ASP A 222 -14.24 -7.74 -24.26
C ASP A 222 -14.38 -8.79 -23.15
N TYR A 223 -13.47 -8.80 -22.16
CA TYR A 223 -13.36 -9.88 -21.18
C TYR A 223 -14.66 -10.19 -20.43
N ARG A 224 -15.52 -9.19 -20.16
CA ARG A 224 -16.85 -9.38 -19.56
C ARG A 224 -17.79 -10.24 -20.40
N GLN A 225 -17.60 -10.28 -21.71
CA GLN A 225 -18.39 -11.04 -22.68
C GLN A 225 -17.82 -12.45 -22.84
N GLY A 226 -16.64 -12.58 -23.47
CA GLY A 226 -16.06 -13.87 -23.85
C GLY A 226 -15.15 -14.51 -22.79
N ARG A 227 -14.60 -13.72 -21.86
CA ARG A 227 -13.64 -14.13 -20.82
C ARG A 227 -12.37 -14.81 -21.36
N GLU A 228 -12.01 -14.57 -22.62
CA GLU A 228 -10.78 -15.10 -23.19
C GLU A 228 -9.54 -14.45 -22.55
N THR A 229 -8.49 -15.25 -22.40
CA THR A 229 -7.20 -14.84 -21.87
C THR A 229 -6.08 -15.49 -22.67
N ILE A 230 -5.03 -14.74 -23.01
CA ILE A 230 -3.79 -15.29 -23.57
C ILE A 230 -2.64 -15.15 -22.57
N ALA A 231 -1.56 -15.87 -22.82
CA ALA A 231 -0.28 -15.66 -22.16
C ALA A 231 0.84 -15.90 -23.18
N LEU A 232 1.83 -15.02 -23.21
CA LEU A 232 2.87 -15.00 -24.23
C LEU A 232 4.06 -15.87 -23.81
N GLY A 233 4.84 -16.39 -24.77
CA GLY A 233 6.09 -17.12 -24.53
C GLY A 233 6.04 -18.18 -23.42
N THR A 234 6.83 -17.98 -22.36
CA THR A 234 6.94 -18.87 -21.18
C THR A 234 5.77 -18.76 -20.20
N ARG A 235 4.83 -17.85 -20.47
CA ARG A 235 3.61 -17.50 -19.72
C ARG A 235 3.92 -16.91 -18.34
N PRO A 236 4.67 -15.79 -18.25
CA PRO A 236 4.96 -15.12 -17.00
C PRO A 236 3.73 -14.40 -16.39
N ILE A 237 2.76 -14.04 -17.23
CA ILE A 237 1.58 -13.25 -16.86
C ILE A 237 0.41 -13.57 -17.80
N THR A 238 -0.83 -13.40 -17.32
CA THR A 238 -2.05 -13.53 -18.13
C THR A 238 -2.52 -12.17 -18.64
N LEU A 239 -2.93 -12.12 -19.91
CA LEU A 239 -3.42 -10.92 -20.59
C LEU A 239 -4.89 -11.13 -21.00
N ALA A 240 -5.72 -10.10 -20.81
CA ALA A 240 -7.12 -10.04 -21.23
C ALA A 240 -7.40 -8.76 -22.04
N ALA A 241 -8.44 -8.74 -22.88
CA ALA A 241 -8.81 -7.55 -23.64
C ALA A 241 -10.01 -6.78 -23.03
N ASN A 242 -9.99 -5.46 -23.15
CA ASN A 242 -11.10 -4.57 -22.86
C ASN A 242 -11.42 -3.74 -24.09
N PHE A 243 -12.71 -3.54 -24.36
CA PHE A 243 -13.16 -2.66 -25.44
C PHE A 243 -14.15 -1.59 -24.96
N ASP A 244 -13.83 -0.34 -25.30
CA ASP A 244 -14.79 0.75 -25.40
C ASP A 244 -14.93 1.19 -26.88
N GLU A 245 -15.92 2.04 -27.18
CA GLU A 245 -16.11 2.59 -28.52
C GLU A 245 -16.43 4.09 -28.43
N THR A 246 -15.74 4.91 -29.23
CA THR A 246 -16.04 6.33 -29.40
C THR A 246 -16.25 6.64 -30.88
N ASN A 247 -17.44 7.11 -31.25
CA ASN A 247 -17.79 7.47 -32.63
C ASN A 247 -17.51 6.34 -33.65
N GLY A 248 -17.73 5.07 -33.29
CA GLY A 248 -17.46 3.91 -34.15
C GLY A 248 -15.98 3.49 -34.22
N VAL A 249 -15.08 4.17 -33.51
CA VAL A 249 -13.66 3.81 -33.37
C VAL A 249 -13.49 2.99 -32.09
N PRO A 250 -12.86 1.81 -32.14
CA PRO A 250 -12.56 1.02 -30.94
C PRO A 250 -11.46 1.68 -30.12
N ARG A 251 -11.59 1.58 -28.80
CA ARG A 251 -10.49 1.69 -27.85
C ARG A 251 -10.19 0.27 -27.35
N LEU A 252 -8.92 -0.12 -27.38
CA LEU A 252 -8.43 -1.39 -26.82
C LEU A 252 -7.44 -1.11 -25.70
N ASP A 253 -7.67 -1.75 -24.56
CA ASP A 253 -6.70 -1.83 -23.47
C ASP A 253 -6.49 -3.32 -23.12
N ILE A 254 -5.23 -3.72 -22.99
CA ILE A 254 -4.82 -5.08 -22.65
C ILE A 254 -4.54 -5.12 -21.14
N VAL A 255 -5.37 -5.85 -20.39
CA VAL A 255 -5.31 -5.90 -18.92
C VAL A 255 -4.34 -7.00 -18.47
N PHE A 256 -3.40 -6.65 -17.59
CA PHE A 256 -2.44 -7.55 -16.94
C PHE A 256 -2.00 -6.96 -15.59
N ASP A 257 -1.56 -7.80 -14.64
CA ASP A 257 -1.04 -7.36 -13.33
C ASP A 257 0.49 -7.44 -13.27
N ASN A 258 1.17 -6.45 -13.87
CA ASN A 258 2.61 -6.25 -13.74
C ASN A 258 3.03 -5.60 -12.41
N GLY A 259 2.11 -5.42 -11.46
CA GLY A 259 2.43 -5.02 -10.08
C GLY A 259 2.42 -6.19 -9.09
N GLY A 260 1.65 -7.25 -9.36
CA GLY A 260 1.53 -8.47 -8.55
C GLY A 260 0.83 -8.30 -7.20
N HIS A 261 0.61 -7.05 -6.79
CA HIS A 261 0.01 -6.67 -5.53
C HIS A 261 -1.49 -6.95 -5.52
N GLY A 262 -2.22 -6.52 -6.55
CA GLY A 262 -3.67 -6.73 -6.61
C GLY A 262 -4.10 -8.19 -6.74
N THR A 263 -3.31 -9.03 -7.39
CA THR A 263 -3.49 -10.50 -7.37
C THR A 263 -3.36 -11.08 -5.96
N HIS A 264 -2.40 -10.60 -5.17
CA HIS A 264 -2.18 -11.01 -3.78
C HIS A 264 -3.35 -10.61 -2.87
N VAL A 265 -3.79 -9.36 -3.00
CA VAL A 265 -4.97 -8.76 -2.36
C VAL A 265 -6.25 -9.55 -2.69
N ALA A 266 -6.46 -9.89 -3.97
CA ALA A 266 -7.58 -10.73 -4.43
C ALA A 266 -7.57 -12.12 -3.79
N GLY A 267 -6.39 -12.76 -3.69
CA GLY A 267 -6.23 -14.06 -3.04
C GLY A 267 -6.57 -14.05 -1.54
N ILE A 268 -6.23 -12.97 -0.82
CA ILE A 268 -6.60 -12.80 0.60
C ILE A 268 -8.12 -12.65 0.75
N ALA A 269 -8.73 -11.77 -0.06
CA ALA A 269 -10.16 -11.50 0.01
C ALA A 269 -11.00 -12.75 -0.27
N ALA A 270 -10.71 -13.47 -1.36
CA ALA A 270 -11.60 -14.50 -1.87
C ALA A 270 -10.92 -15.69 -2.58
N GLY A 271 -9.61 -15.91 -2.46
CA GLY A 271 -8.95 -17.08 -3.07
C GLY A 271 -9.59 -18.40 -2.64
N HIS A 272 -9.63 -19.40 -3.54
CA HIS A 272 -10.16 -20.74 -3.24
C HIS A 272 -9.25 -21.83 -3.78
N ASN A 273 -8.77 -22.74 -2.93
CA ASN A 273 -7.73 -23.72 -3.26
C ASN A 273 -6.50 -23.09 -3.94
N LEU A 274 -5.99 -21.99 -3.37
CA LEU A 274 -4.77 -21.30 -3.77
C LEU A 274 -3.62 -22.29 -4.03
N PHE A 275 -2.88 -22.08 -5.12
CA PHE A 275 -1.78 -22.96 -5.56
C PHE A 275 -2.22 -24.42 -5.81
N ASN A 276 -3.49 -24.64 -6.14
CA ASN A 276 -4.13 -25.96 -6.27
C ASN A 276 -4.07 -26.83 -4.98
N VAL A 277 -3.92 -26.21 -3.81
CA VAL A 277 -3.94 -26.90 -2.51
C VAL A 277 -5.35 -26.86 -1.92
N ALA A 278 -5.99 -28.02 -1.78
CA ALA A 278 -7.34 -28.14 -1.25
C ALA A 278 -7.48 -27.49 0.15
N GLY A 279 -8.43 -26.56 0.29
CA GLY A 279 -8.68 -25.82 1.53
C GLY A 279 -7.70 -24.67 1.82
N PHE A 280 -6.76 -24.39 0.92
CA PHE A 280 -5.98 -23.14 0.96
C PHE A 280 -6.83 -21.99 0.42
N ASP A 281 -7.72 -21.49 1.27
CA ASP A 281 -8.66 -20.43 0.93
C ASP A 281 -8.25 -19.09 1.54
N GLY A 282 -8.61 -17.99 0.87
CA GLY A 282 -8.74 -16.67 1.48
C GLY A 282 -9.94 -16.60 2.43
N VAL A 283 -10.36 -15.39 2.77
CA VAL A 283 -11.43 -15.16 3.76
C VAL A 283 -12.81 -15.59 3.24
N ALA A 284 -13.16 -15.21 2.01
CA ALA A 284 -14.47 -15.44 1.40
C ALA A 284 -14.40 -16.26 0.08
N PRO A 285 -14.06 -17.56 0.11
CA PRO A 285 -13.86 -18.38 -1.10
C PRO A 285 -15.12 -18.57 -1.96
N GLY A 286 -16.32 -18.27 -1.44
CA GLY A 286 -17.57 -18.25 -2.22
C GLY A 286 -17.84 -16.94 -2.98
N ALA A 287 -17.17 -15.84 -2.64
CA ALA A 287 -17.39 -14.53 -3.27
C ALA A 287 -16.82 -14.47 -4.69
N GLN A 288 -17.43 -13.66 -5.55
CA GLN A 288 -16.95 -13.37 -6.90
C GLN A 288 -16.19 -12.03 -6.94
N LEU A 289 -15.26 -11.89 -7.87
CA LEU A 289 -14.31 -10.78 -7.93
C LEU A 289 -14.47 -9.93 -9.20
N LEU A 290 -14.33 -8.63 -9.02
CA LEU A 290 -14.07 -7.66 -10.08
C LEU A 290 -12.65 -7.12 -9.87
N GLY A 291 -11.75 -7.31 -10.83
CA GLY A 291 -10.36 -6.83 -10.74
C GLY A 291 -10.16 -5.51 -11.49
N PHE A 292 -9.70 -4.46 -10.82
CA PHE A 292 -9.54 -3.13 -11.42
C PHE A 292 -8.11 -2.63 -11.28
N LYS A 293 -7.42 -2.53 -12.41
CA LYS A 293 -6.13 -1.86 -12.50
C LYS A 293 -6.36 -0.34 -12.53
N ILE A 294 -6.05 0.32 -11.42
CA ILE A 294 -6.09 1.78 -11.29
C ILE A 294 -4.70 2.42 -11.43
N ALA A 295 -3.65 1.61 -11.19
CA ALA A 295 -2.27 2.06 -11.14
C ALA A 295 -1.45 1.63 -12.36
N ASN A 296 -0.57 2.53 -12.79
CA ASN A 296 0.34 2.40 -13.92
C ASN A 296 1.76 2.13 -13.40
N SER A 297 2.21 0.89 -13.51
CA SER A 297 3.47 0.39 -12.94
C SER A 297 4.70 1.10 -13.51
N SER A 298 4.68 1.44 -14.80
CA SER A 298 5.83 2.09 -15.48
C SER A 298 6.02 3.59 -15.20
N ARG A 299 5.06 4.22 -14.51
CA ARG A 299 5.06 5.65 -14.15
C ARG A 299 5.32 5.91 -12.66
N GLY A 300 6.04 4.99 -12.02
CA GLY A 300 6.29 5.00 -10.58
C GLY A 300 5.31 4.16 -9.76
N GLY A 301 4.48 3.33 -10.40
CA GLY A 301 3.50 2.51 -9.72
C GLY A 301 2.38 3.30 -9.05
N ILE A 302 1.96 4.42 -9.66
CA ILE A 302 0.96 5.36 -9.13
C ILE A 302 -0.42 5.17 -9.78
N SER A 303 -1.50 5.67 -9.16
CA SER A 303 -2.78 5.83 -9.85
C SER A 303 -2.70 6.85 -11.00
N VAL A 304 -3.72 6.93 -11.85
CA VAL A 304 -3.84 7.99 -12.88
C VAL A 304 -5.13 8.79 -12.72
N ASN A 305 -5.19 9.97 -13.37
CA ASN A 305 -6.31 10.91 -13.32
C ASN A 305 -7.69 10.21 -13.37
N GLY A 306 -8.47 10.33 -12.29
CA GLY A 306 -9.83 9.79 -12.17
C GLY A 306 -9.97 8.26 -12.14
N SER A 307 -8.86 7.49 -12.16
CA SER A 307 -8.89 6.01 -12.22
C SER A 307 -9.68 5.36 -11.08
N MET A 308 -9.40 5.78 -9.84
CA MET A 308 -10.13 5.33 -8.64
C MET A 308 -11.64 5.64 -8.75
N GLN A 309 -12.01 6.83 -9.23
CA GLN A 309 -13.41 7.23 -9.42
C GLN A 309 -14.10 6.35 -10.47
N ARG A 310 -13.49 6.20 -11.66
CA ARG A 310 -14.03 5.35 -12.74
C ARG A 310 -14.24 3.91 -12.28
N ALA A 311 -13.31 3.35 -11.50
CA ALA A 311 -13.40 1.99 -10.96
C ALA A 311 -14.54 1.83 -9.95
N MET A 312 -14.68 2.76 -8.98
CA MET A 312 -15.79 2.76 -8.02
C MET A 312 -17.15 2.81 -8.72
N GLU A 313 -17.32 3.74 -9.66
CA GLU A 313 -18.57 3.87 -10.41
C GLU A 313 -18.87 2.67 -11.30
N TYR A 314 -17.84 2.08 -11.93
CA TYR A 314 -18.01 0.87 -12.73
C TYR A 314 -18.50 -0.30 -11.89
N ALA A 315 -17.91 -0.50 -10.71
CA ALA A 315 -18.29 -1.55 -9.78
C ALA A 315 -19.74 -1.41 -9.31
N ALA A 316 -20.14 -0.20 -8.88
CA ALA A 316 -21.51 0.09 -8.48
C ALA A 316 -22.52 -0.22 -9.59
N ARG A 317 -22.27 0.28 -10.82
CA ARG A 317 -23.12 -0.01 -11.99
C ARG A 317 -23.18 -1.50 -12.32
N TYR A 318 -22.05 -2.22 -12.26
CA TYR A 318 -22.00 -3.66 -12.54
C TYR A 318 -22.87 -4.47 -11.56
N ALA A 319 -22.76 -4.14 -10.27
CA ALA A 319 -23.49 -4.79 -9.18
C ALA A 319 -24.99 -4.47 -9.20
N GLU A 320 -25.36 -3.20 -9.41
CA GLU A 320 -26.75 -2.75 -9.53
C GLU A 320 -27.48 -3.44 -10.69
N GLN A 321 -26.87 -3.48 -11.89
CA GLN A 321 -27.41 -4.16 -13.07
C GLN A 321 -27.69 -5.67 -12.85
N ARG A 322 -27.05 -6.28 -11.84
CA ARG A 322 -27.19 -7.70 -11.50
C ARG A 322 -27.93 -7.93 -10.18
N ASN A 323 -28.33 -6.86 -9.47
CA ASN A 323 -28.91 -6.90 -8.12
C ASN A 323 -28.05 -7.76 -7.15
N LEU A 324 -26.72 -7.63 -7.23
CA LEU A 324 -25.77 -8.32 -6.37
C LEU A 324 -25.22 -7.35 -5.31
N PRO A 325 -25.07 -7.76 -4.04
CA PRO A 325 -24.34 -6.99 -3.04
C PRO A 325 -22.86 -6.83 -3.44
N LEU A 326 -22.30 -5.68 -3.08
CA LEU A 326 -20.94 -5.30 -3.42
C LEU A 326 -20.18 -4.82 -2.17
N VAL A 327 -19.00 -5.39 -1.98
CA VAL A 327 -17.95 -4.84 -1.10
C VAL A 327 -16.85 -4.28 -2.01
N LEU A 328 -16.32 -3.11 -1.69
CA LEU A 328 -15.13 -2.58 -2.36
C LEU A 328 -13.92 -2.72 -1.45
N ASN A 329 -12.77 -2.95 -2.06
CA ASN A 329 -11.46 -2.91 -1.42
C ASN A 329 -10.51 -2.04 -2.23
N LEU A 330 -9.84 -1.10 -1.56
CA LEU A 330 -8.76 -0.28 -2.11
C LEU A 330 -7.54 -0.41 -1.21
N SER A 331 -6.47 -0.97 -1.76
CA SER A 331 -5.22 -1.26 -1.03
C SER A 331 -4.09 -0.36 -1.52
N PHE A 332 -4.44 0.90 -1.74
CA PHE A 332 -3.68 1.90 -2.47
C PHE A 332 -3.93 3.29 -1.89
N GLY A 333 -2.91 4.14 -1.86
CA GLY A 333 -2.97 5.50 -1.33
C GLY A 333 -1.60 6.01 -0.88
N VAL A 334 -1.54 7.29 -0.53
CA VAL A 334 -0.32 7.99 -0.12
C VAL A 334 -0.54 8.76 1.20
N GLY A 335 0.55 9.15 1.84
CA GLY A 335 0.57 9.92 3.08
C GLY A 335 -0.24 11.21 3.01
N ASN A 336 -0.93 11.54 4.09
CA ASN A 336 -1.79 12.72 4.15
C ASN A 336 -1.12 13.84 4.96
N GLU A 337 -1.09 15.06 4.41
CA GLU A 337 -0.56 16.24 5.10
C GLU A 337 -1.62 17.07 5.85
N LEU A 338 -2.90 16.79 5.59
CA LEU A 338 -4.06 17.51 6.09
C LEU A 338 -5.20 16.49 6.29
N GLU A 339 -5.11 15.63 7.31
CA GLU A 339 -5.90 14.39 7.38
C GLU A 339 -7.43 14.62 7.22
N GLY A 340 -8.06 13.82 6.34
CA GLY A 340 -9.51 13.89 6.08
C GLY A 340 -9.99 15.08 5.24
N ARG A 341 -9.07 15.80 4.58
CA ARG A 341 -9.37 16.96 3.71
C ARG A 341 -8.91 16.79 2.26
N ALA A 342 -8.41 15.62 1.86
CA ALA A 342 -8.03 15.38 0.47
C ALA A 342 -9.28 15.36 -0.44
N VAL A 343 -9.10 15.71 -1.71
CA VAL A 343 -10.18 15.65 -2.70
C VAL A 343 -10.68 14.22 -2.87
N ILE A 344 -9.78 13.23 -2.87
CA ILE A 344 -10.17 11.82 -2.97
C ILE A 344 -10.99 11.36 -1.75
N ASP A 345 -10.70 11.83 -0.53
CA ASP A 345 -11.53 11.55 0.66
C ASP A 345 -12.98 12.04 0.42
N THR A 346 -13.12 13.23 -0.20
CA THR A 346 -14.43 13.82 -0.51
C THR A 346 -15.17 13.04 -1.60
N ILE A 347 -14.46 12.53 -2.63
CA ILE A 347 -15.06 11.68 -3.68
C ILE A 347 -15.55 10.36 -3.08
N VAL A 348 -14.73 9.70 -2.25
CA VAL A 348 -15.10 8.44 -1.57
C VAL A 348 -16.32 8.65 -0.65
N ASN A 349 -16.31 9.71 0.17
CA ASN A 349 -17.44 10.08 1.01
C ASN A 349 -18.73 10.35 0.19
N ALA A 350 -18.63 11.07 -0.94
CA ALA A 350 -19.78 11.36 -1.79
C ALA A 350 -20.33 10.08 -2.46
N PHE A 351 -19.46 9.20 -2.93
CA PHE A 351 -19.82 7.90 -3.51
C PHE A 351 -20.56 7.02 -2.48
N LEU A 352 -20.03 6.87 -1.26
CA LEU A 352 -20.66 6.03 -0.24
C LEU A 352 -21.99 6.60 0.27
N ALA A 353 -22.13 7.93 0.34
CA ALA A 353 -23.41 8.58 0.64
C ALA A 353 -24.47 8.32 -0.45
N ALA A 354 -24.06 8.16 -1.71
CA ALA A 354 -24.96 7.78 -2.82
C ALA A 354 -25.27 6.27 -2.87
N HIS A 355 -24.39 5.44 -2.31
CA HIS A 355 -24.51 3.98 -2.35
C HIS A 355 -24.46 3.33 -0.93
N PRO A 356 -25.47 3.57 -0.06
CA PRO A 356 -25.46 3.16 1.36
C PRO A 356 -25.51 1.64 1.62
N SER A 357 -25.59 0.81 0.57
CA SER A 357 -25.47 -0.65 0.63
C SER A 357 -24.06 -1.17 0.30
N ILE A 358 -23.14 -0.31 -0.17
CA ILE A 358 -21.75 -0.68 -0.45
C ILE A 358 -20.90 -0.41 0.78
N LEU A 359 -20.28 -1.46 1.33
CA LEU A 359 -19.19 -1.29 2.28
C LEU A 359 -17.87 -1.16 1.51
N PHE A 360 -17.02 -0.22 1.90
CA PHE A 360 -15.72 0.00 1.27
C PHE A 360 -14.61 -0.05 2.32
N THR A 361 -13.72 -1.04 2.19
CA THR A 361 -12.52 -1.18 3.01
C THR A 361 -11.33 -0.52 2.32
N ILE A 362 -10.62 0.34 3.05
CA ILE A 362 -9.44 1.05 2.54
C ILE A 362 -8.28 0.82 3.51
N SER A 363 -7.08 0.57 2.98
CA SER A 363 -5.86 0.45 3.80
C SER A 363 -5.53 1.77 4.52
N ALA A 364 -5.15 1.69 5.80
CA ALA A 364 -4.84 2.88 6.61
C ALA A 364 -3.54 3.61 6.21
N GLY A 365 -2.62 2.94 5.52
CA GLY A 365 -1.27 3.42 5.22
C GLY A 365 -0.17 2.62 5.95
N ASN A 366 1.08 2.79 5.51
CA ASN A 366 2.24 2.04 6.01
C ASN A 366 3.33 2.93 6.65
N ASP A 367 3.02 4.19 6.91
CA ASP A 367 3.93 5.20 7.46
C ASP A 367 4.03 5.16 9.00
N GLY A 368 3.34 4.22 9.67
CA GLY A 368 3.43 4.04 11.12
C GLY A 368 4.82 3.60 11.62
N PRO A 369 5.09 3.65 12.94
CA PRO A 369 4.12 3.85 14.03
C PRO A 369 3.92 5.30 14.49
N GLY A 370 4.51 6.29 13.80
CA GLY A 370 4.35 7.70 14.11
C GLY A 370 2.90 8.18 14.05
N LEU A 371 2.57 9.22 14.83
CA LEU A 371 1.20 9.75 14.94
C LEU A 371 0.84 10.71 13.81
N SER A 372 -0.44 10.74 13.45
CA SER A 372 -0.95 11.50 12.30
C SER A 372 -0.26 11.06 11.00
N THR A 373 -0.38 9.76 10.71
CA THR A 373 0.21 9.09 9.54
C THR A 373 -0.82 8.41 8.65
N LEU A 374 -2.13 8.66 8.81
CA LEU A 374 -3.13 8.05 7.92
C LEU A 374 -2.90 8.52 6.48
N GLY A 375 -2.88 7.57 5.55
CA GLY A 375 -2.91 7.91 4.13
C GLY A 375 -4.31 8.30 3.65
N PHE A 376 -4.40 9.08 2.58
CA PHE A 376 -5.64 9.19 1.81
C PHE A 376 -5.66 8.13 0.68
N PRO A 377 -6.83 7.59 0.32
CA PRO A 377 -8.18 7.87 0.86
C PRO A 377 -8.54 7.10 2.15
N GLY A 378 -7.57 6.46 2.83
CA GLY A 378 -7.78 5.78 4.11
C GLY A 378 -8.28 6.70 5.25
N SER A 379 -8.16 8.02 5.09
CA SER A 379 -8.69 9.06 5.96
C SER A 379 -10.17 9.44 5.71
N ALA A 380 -10.81 8.92 4.67
CA ALA A 380 -12.22 9.20 4.37
C ALA A 380 -13.15 8.76 5.53
N ASP A 381 -14.18 9.56 5.81
CA ASP A 381 -15.06 9.37 6.98
C ASP A 381 -15.88 8.08 6.90
N LEU A 382 -16.57 7.90 5.76
CA LEU A 382 -17.58 6.85 5.55
C LEU A 382 -16.94 5.52 5.10
N ALA A 383 -15.68 5.54 4.66
CA ALA A 383 -14.93 4.33 4.35
C ALA A 383 -14.46 3.65 5.64
N LEU A 384 -14.40 2.32 5.64
CA LEU A 384 -13.87 1.54 6.75
C LEU A 384 -12.35 1.43 6.60
N SER A 385 -11.62 2.24 7.37
CA SER A 385 -10.15 2.31 7.33
C SER A 385 -9.54 1.16 8.14
N ILE A 386 -8.71 0.35 7.50
CA ILE A 386 -8.19 -0.90 8.05
C ILE A 386 -6.69 -0.79 8.32
N GLY A 387 -6.33 -0.80 9.61
CA GLY A 387 -4.96 -0.96 10.06
C GLY A 387 -4.51 -2.44 10.09
N ALA A 388 -3.22 -2.65 10.29
CA ALA A 388 -2.59 -3.97 10.20
C ALA A 388 -2.15 -4.50 11.57
N ILE A 389 -2.32 -5.81 11.78
CA ILE A 389 -1.61 -6.59 12.80
C ILE A 389 -0.49 -7.41 12.13
N PHE A 390 0.64 -7.57 12.80
CA PHE A 390 1.64 -8.58 12.46
C PHE A 390 1.16 -9.93 13.06
N PRO A 391 0.83 -10.95 12.24
CA PRO A 391 0.33 -12.22 12.75
C PRO A 391 1.45 -13.05 13.38
N GLY A 392 1.20 -13.67 14.54
CA GLY A 392 2.20 -14.43 15.28
C GLY A 392 2.78 -15.64 14.50
N ALA A 393 2.03 -16.17 13.52
CA ALA A 393 2.48 -17.22 12.62
C ALA A 393 3.75 -16.85 11.81
N PHE A 394 3.93 -15.55 11.49
CA PHE A 394 5.14 -15.05 10.83
C PHE A 394 6.28 -14.73 11.82
N ALA A 395 5.98 -14.61 13.12
CA ALA A 395 6.97 -14.28 14.14
C ALA A 395 7.76 -15.52 14.56
N ARG A 396 7.05 -16.66 14.68
CA ARG A 396 7.62 -17.97 14.98
C ARG A 396 6.87 -19.06 14.22
N PRO A 397 7.56 -19.92 13.43
CA PRO A 397 6.94 -21.10 12.81
C PRO A 397 6.22 -21.98 13.84
N ALA A 398 5.13 -22.62 13.41
CA ALA A 398 4.39 -23.55 14.26
C ALA A 398 5.29 -24.73 14.71
N GLN A 399 5.25 -25.06 16.00
CA GLN A 399 6.04 -26.13 16.61
C GLN A 399 5.15 -26.98 17.52
N ALA A 400 5.28 -28.31 17.45
CA ALA A 400 4.49 -29.22 18.26
C ALA A 400 4.74 -29.01 19.76
N GLY A 401 3.67 -28.89 20.56
CA GLY A 401 3.74 -28.62 22.00
C GLY A 401 3.98 -27.15 22.38
N THR A 402 4.30 -26.27 21.42
CA THR A 402 4.53 -24.84 21.67
C THR A 402 3.27 -24.04 21.31
N PRO A 403 2.76 -23.16 22.19
CA PRO A 403 1.67 -22.24 21.83
C PRO A 403 2.04 -21.36 20.63
N PRO A 404 1.09 -21.01 19.74
CA PRO A 404 1.32 -19.98 18.73
C PRO A 404 1.87 -18.70 19.37
N ALA A 405 2.74 -17.97 18.66
CA ALA A 405 3.06 -16.62 19.09
C ALA A 405 1.79 -15.76 19.03
N ALA A 406 1.69 -14.78 19.92
CA ALA A 406 0.60 -13.81 19.87
C ALA A 406 0.75 -12.91 18.65
N ASP A 407 -0.36 -12.48 18.08
CA ASP A 407 -0.37 -11.36 17.14
C ASP A 407 0.06 -10.10 17.88
N VAL A 408 0.75 -9.19 17.18
CA VAL A 408 1.07 -7.85 17.68
C VAL A 408 0.55 -6.82 16.69
N LEU A 409 0.25 -5.61 17.17
CA LEU A 409 -0.15 -4.53 16.28
C LEU A 409 1.01 -4.19 15.32
N GLY A 410 0.73 -4.07 14.02
CA GLY A 410 1.76 -3.85 13.00
C GLY A 410 2.43 -2.50 13.24
N TRP A 411 3.75 -2.49 13.44
CA TRP A 411 4.46 -1.24 13.76
C TRP A 411 4.39 -0.26 12.59
N TRP A 412 4.51 -0.73 11.35
CA TRP A 412 4.30 0.10 10.14
C TRP A 412 2.85 0.57 9.94
N SER A 413 1.85 0.00 10.62
CA SER A 413 0.47 0.43 10.41
C SER A 413 0.31 1.89 10.82
N SER A 414 -0.13 2.73 9.89
CA SER A 414 -0.41 4.15 10.13
C SER A 414 -1.37 4.37 11.31
N ARG A 415 -1.21 5.52 11.98
CA ARG A 415 -1.86 5.88 13.24
C ARG A 415 -2.58 7.21 13.15
N GLY A 416 -3.73 7.28 13.81
CA GLY A 416 -4.52 8.50 13.96
C GLY A 416 -3.80 9.59 14.75
N GLY A 417 -4.52 10.70 14.88
CA GLY A 417 -4.02 11.94 15.45
C GLY A 417 -5.01 13.02 15.11
N GLU A 418 -4.91 13.57 13.90
CA GLU A 418 -5.89 14.49 13.36
C GLU A 418 -7.21 13.79 13.02
N VAL A 419 -7.20 12.55 12.50
CA VAL A 419 -8.44 11.75 12.30
C VAL A 419 -8.65 10.63 13.32
N ALA A 420 -9.93 10.28 13.50
CA ALA A 420 -10.43 9.17 14.28
C ALA A 420 -10.39 7.83 13.52
N LYS A 421 -9.20 7.48 13.01
CA LYS A 421 -8.91 6.27 12.22
C LYS A 421 -7.61 5.62 12.74
N PRO A 422 -7.30 4.34 12.40
CA PRO A 422 -8.13 3.37 11.66
C PRO A 422 -9.42 3.02 12.41
N ASP A 423 -10.39 2.41 11.73
CA ASP A 423 -11.63 1.92 12.35
C ASP A 423 -11.45 0.56 13.02
N LEU A 424 -10.62 -0.29 12.42
CA LEU A 424 -10.39 -1.68 12.78
C LEU A 424 -8.95 -2.07 12.43
N VAL A 425 -8.48 -3.19 13.00
CA VAL A 425 -7.24 -3.83 12.59
C VAL A 425 -7.45 -5.30 12.24
N THR A 426 -6.79 -5.78 11.19
CA THR A 426 -6.87 -7.18 10.72
C THR A 426 -5.49 -7.67 10.25
N PRO A 427 -5.28 -8.97 9.96
CA PRO A 427 -4.01 -9.52 9.51
C PRO A 427 -3.39 -8.76 8.32
N GLY A 428 -2.27 -8.08 8.56
CA GLY A 428 -1.56 -7.29 7.57
C GLY A 428 -0.33 -7.99 6.97
N VAL A 429 -0.22 -9.31 7.09
CA VAL A 429 0.81 -10.13 6.42
C VAL A 429 0.16 -11.45 6.03
N ALA A 430 0.35 -11.91 4.79
CA ALA A 430 -0.21 -13.16 4.32
C ALA A 430 0.65 -13.83 3.23
N PHE A 431 0.57 -15.17 3.18
CA PHE A 431 0.97 -15.98 2.03
C PHE A 431 -0.23 -16.12 1.09
N SER A 432 -0.16 -15.50 -0.09
CA SER A 432 -1.28 -15.41 -1.04
C SER A 432 -0.80 -15.51 -2.49
N ALA A 433 -1.74 -15.70 -3.42
CA ALA A 433 -1.50 -15.79 -4.86
C ALA A 433 -0.67 -14.60 -5.40
N VAL A 434 0.16 -14.87 -6.39
CA VAL A 434 0.91 -13.86 -7.15
C VAL A 434 0.92 -14.26 -8.63
N PRO A 435 1.09 -13.31 -9.58
CA PRO A 435 1.34 -13.66 -10.98
C PRO A 435 2.63 -14.47 -11.09
N ARG A 436 2.76 -15.26 -12.16
CA ARG A 436 3.86 -16.23 -12.26
C ARG A 436 5.25 -15.58 -12.33
N TRP A 437 5.37 -14.38 -12.89
CA TRP A 437 6.62 -13.60 -12.87
C TRP A 437 7.09 -13.22 -11.46
N ASP A 438 6.18 -13.17 -10.49
CA ASP A 438 6.41 -12.76 -9.09
C ASP A 438 6.49 -13.97 -8.13
N THR A 439 6.58 -15.20 -8.67
CA THR A 439 6.74 -16.44 -7.90
C THR A 439 7.96 -16.34 -6.98
N GLY A 440 7.78 -16.64 -5.68
CA GLY A 440 8.79 -16.39 -4.65
C GLY A 440 8.48 -15.17 -3.76
N ASN A 441 7.54 -14.31 -4.16
CA ASN A 441 7.07 -13.15 -3.38
C ASN A 441 5.63 -13.34 -2.83
N GLU A 442 5.23 -14.59 -2.57
CA GLU A 442 3.89 -14.92 -2.02
C GLU A 442 3.66 -14.35 -0.61
N ILE A 443 4.72 -14.01 0.13
CA ILE A 443 4.63 -13.37 1.45
C ILE A 443 4.76 -11.86 1.27
N LYS A 444 3.64 -11.13 1.37
CA LYS A 444 3.61 -9.66 1.37
C LYS A 444 3.03 -9.15 2.69
N GLY A 445 3.43 -7.94 3.09
CA GLY A 445 3.01 -7.29 4.33
C GLY A 445 2.73 -5.81 4.15
N GLY A 446 1.69 -5.33 4.81
CA GLY A 446 1.16 -3.96 4.69
C GLY A 446 -0.29 -3.87 5.17
N THR A 447 -0.80 -2.66 5.41
CA THR A 447 -2.25 -2.44 5.59
C THR A 447 -3.04 -2.81 4.33
N SER A 448 -2.37 -2.85 3.17
CA SER A 448 -2.85 -3.43 1.92
C SER A 448 -3.25 -4.90 2.00
N MET A 449 -2.68 -5.71 2.91
CA MET A 449 -3.10 -7.10 3.14
C MET A 449 -4.25 -7.18 4.15
N ALA A 450 -4.38 -6.17 5.02
CA ALA A 450 -5.43 -6.09 6.04
C ALA A 450 -6.79 -5.66 5.44
N ALA A 451 -6.80 -4.66 4.57
CA ALA A 451 -8.02 -4.21 3.88
C ALA A 451 -8.81 -5.33 3.17
N PRO A 452 -8.22 -6.20 2.32
CA PRO A 452 -8.95 -7.30 1.67
C PRO A 452 -9.39 -8.38 2.66
N HIS A 453 -8.66 -8.57 3.76
CA HIS A 453 -9.09 -9.48 4.83
C HIS A 453 -10.42 -8.98 5.41
N ALA A 454 -10.54 -7.69 5.72
CA ALA A 454 -11.78 -7.07 6.17
C ALA A 454 -12.89 -7.11 5.11
N ALA A 455 -12.57 -6.92 3.83
CA ALA A 455 -13.53 -7.06 2.73
C ALA A 455 -14.15 -8.46 2.68
N GLY A 456 -13.32 -9.50 2.84
CA GLY A 456 -13.77 -10.88 2.93
C GLY A 456 -14.65 -11.17 4.16
N LEU A 457 -14.36 -10.55 5.32
CA LEU A 457 -15.22 -10.67 6.51
C LEU A 457 -16.62 -10.11 6.21
N ALA A 458 -16.69 -8.93 5.59
CA ALA A 458 -17.96 -8.33 5.18
C ALA A 458 -18.71 -9.19 4.16
N ALA A 459 -18.02 -9.77 3.17
CA ALA A 459 -18.64 -10.69 2.21
C ALA A 459 -19.22 -11.94 2.86
N CYS A 460 -18.52 -12.54 3.85
CA CYS A 460 -19.06 -13.66 4.63
C CYS A 460 -20.31 -13.26 5.43
N LEU A 461 -20.32 -12.08 6.06
CA LEU A 461 -21.50 -11.56 6.77
C LEU A 461 -22.68 -11.31 5.83
N ILE A 462 -22.47 -10.65 4.69
CA ILE A 462 -23.53 -10.43 3.69
C ILE A 462 -24.08 -11.77 3.20
N SER A 463 -23.20 -12.73 2.89
CA SER A 463 -23.60 -14.07 2.44
C SER A 463 -24.44 -14.83 3.46
N ALA A 464 -24.11 -14.71 4.75
CA ALA A 464 -24.94 -15.21 5.85
C ALA A 464 -26.31 -14.54 5.86
N MET A 465 -26.36 -13.21 5.87
CA MET A 465 -27.60 -12.45 5.99
C MET A 465 -28.55 -12.65 4.80
N LEU A 466 -28.01 -12.83 3.58
CA LEU A 466 -28.80 -13.25 2.41
C LEU A 466 -29.50 -14.60 2.62
N GLN A 467 -28.82 -15.57 3.25
CA GLN A 467 -29.37 -16.89 3.56
C GLN A 467 -30.42 -16.83 4.70
N GLU A 468 -30.28 -15.87 5.62
CA GLU A 468 -31.31 -15.51 6.61
C GLU A 468 -32.48 -14.67 6.00
N GLY A 469 -32.49 -14.44 4.68
CA GLY A 469 -33.52 -13.66 3.99
C GLY A 469 -33.49 -12.15 4.30
N ARG A 470 -32.38 -11.63 4.84
CA ARG A 470 -32.23 -10.25 5.32
C ARG A 470 -31.21 -9.49 4.49
N LYS A 471 -31.60 -8.32 3.98
CA LYS A 471 -30.65 -7.32 3.46
C LYS A 471 -30.02 -6.57 4.64
N VAL A 472 -28.77 -6.14 4.48
CA VAL A 472 -28.01 -5.33 5.44
C VAL A 472 -27.38 -4.14 4.72
N SER A 473 -27.31 -3.01 5.42
CA SER A 473 -26.65 -1.78 4.98
C SER A 473 -25.16 -1.76 5.31
N ALA A 474 -24.42 -0.85 4.68
CA ALA A 474 -23.01 -0.62 5.01
C ALA A 474 -22.81 -0.20 6.48
N ALA A 475 -23.70 0.66 7.00
CA ALA A 475 -23.67 1.11 8.39
C ALA A 475 -23.89 -0.04 9.41
N GLU A 476 -24.80 -0.98 9.12
CA GLU A 476 -24.99 -2.18 9.95
C GLU A 476 -23.77 -3.11 9.91
N LEU A 477 -23.19 -3.34 8.73
CA LEU A 477 -21.99 -4.17 8.58
C LEU A 477 -20.78 -3.56 9.30
N ALA A 478 -20.52 -2.28 9.10
CA ALA A 478 -19.44 -1.56 9.76
C ALA A 478 -19.61 -1.55 11.28
N GLN A 479 -20.84 -1.31 11.77
CA GLN A 479 -21.12 -1.35 13.21
C GLN A 479 -21.00 -2.76 13.79
N ALA A 480 -21.47 -3.80 13.09
CA ALA A 480 -21.31 -5.19 13.52
C ALA A 480 -19.82 -5.58 13.67
N LEU A 481 -18.98 -5.18 12.69
CA LEU A 481 -17.54 -5.41 12.75
C LEU A 481 -16.90 -4.67 13.95
N ARG A 482 -17.18 -3.36 14.13
CA ARG A 482 -16.70 -2.55 15.26
C ARG A 482 -17.16 -3.08 16.62
N ALA A 483 -18.44 -3.42 16.78
CA ALA A 483 -19.01 -3.93 18.03
C ALA A 483 -18.54 -5.37 18.36
N SER A 484 -18.13 -6.15 17.35
CA SER A 484 -17.55 -7.49 17.55
C SER A 484 -16.06 -7.49 17.91
N ALA A 485 -15.41 -6.33 17.85
CA ALA A 485 -13.96 -6.25 17.86
C ALA A 485 -13.35 -6.42 19.26
N VAL A 486 -12.15 -6.99 19.29
CA VAL A 486 -11.36 -7.23 20.51
C VAL A 486 -10.13 -6.32 20.48
N PRO A 487 -9.97 -5.39 21.44
CA PRO A 487 -8.83 -4.47 21.48
C PRO A 487 -7.54 -5.13 21.96
N PHE A 488 -6.39 -4.62 21.52
CA PHE A 488 -5.07 -5.01 21.99
C PHE A 488 -4.72 -4.37 23.34
N ALA A 489 -4.02 -5.12 24.19
CA ALA A 489 -3.65 -4.67 25.53
C ALA A 489 -2.70 -3.44 25.51
N GLY A 490 -3.26 -2.27 25.76
CA GLY A 490 -2.54 -1.00 25.81
C GLY A 490 -2.28 -0.36 24.45
N ALA A 491 -3.05 -0.73 23.42
CA ALA A 491 -3.31 0.12 22.27
C ALA A 491 -4.38 1.18 22.62
N SER A 492 -4.50 2.22 21.78
CA SER A 492 -5.50 3.28 21.94
C SER A 492 -6.39 3.41 20.69
N ALA A 493 -7.45 4.21 20.76
CA ALA A 493 -8.40 4.37 19.65
C ALA A 493 -7.76 4.87 18.34
N ILE A 494 -6.62 5.56 18.39
CA ILE A 494 -5.86 6.00 17.20
C ILE A 494 -4.83 4.96 16.73
N ASP A 495 -4.58 3.91 17.51
CA ASP A 495 -3.67 2.82 17.15
C ASP A 495 -4.41 1.67 16.46
N GLU A 496 -5.66 1.38 16.86
CA GLU A 496 -6.39 0.19 16.41
C GLU A 496 -7.89 0.39 16.09
N GLY A 497 -8.43 1.60 16.29
CA GLY A 497 -9.88 1.84 16.23
C GLY A 497 -10.62 1.07 17.31
N ALA A 498 -11.47 0.11 16.90
CA ALA A 498 -12.16 -0.81 17.79
C ALA A 498 -11.40 -2.14 18.04
N GLY A 499 -10.27 -2.39 17.37
CA GLY A 499 -9.49 -3.62 17.50
C GLY A 499 -9.78 -4.67 16.40
N VAL A 500 -9.60 -5.95 16.74
CA VAL A 500 -9.72 -7.08 15.78
C VAL A 500 -11.16 -7.61 15.73
N PRO A 501 -11.89 -7.50 14.59
CA PRO A 501 -13.27 -7.98 14.47
C PRO A 501 -13.36 -9.51 14.59
N ARG A 502 -14.46 -10.01 15.15
CA ARG A 502 -14.69 -11.45 15.38
C ARG A 502 -15.95 -11.90 14.64
N LEU A 503 -15.77 -12.63 13.54
CA LEU A 503 -16.80 -12.85 12.52
C LEU A 503 -18.12 -13.43 13.05
N GLU A 504 -18.03 -14.44 13.93
CA GLU A 504 -19.19 -15.02 14.62
C GLU A 504 -19.96 -14.00 15.48
N ALA A 505 -19.25 -13.13 16.19
CA ALA A 505 -19.88 -12.13 17.06
C ALA A 505 -20.55 -11.01 16.24
N ALA A 506 -19.93 -10.60 15.13
CA ALA A 506 -20.53 -9.68 14.17
C ALA A 506 -21.81 -10.27 13.54
N TYR A 507 -21.80 -11.54 13.15
CA TYR A 507 -22.98 -12.25 12.65
C TYR A 507 -24.12 -12.27 13.68
N ARG A 508 -23.83 -12.65 14.94
CA ARG A 508 -24.83 -12.63 16.03
C ARG A 508 -25.35 -11.23 16.33
N TRP A 509 -24.51 -10.20 16.23
CA TRP A 509 -24.93 -8.80 16.38
C TRP A 509 -25.96 -8.43 15.31
N LEU A 510 -25.73 -8.80 14.05
CA LEU A 510 -26.69 -8.59 12.95
C LEU A 510 -27.99 -9.39 13.18
N LEU A 511 -27.92 -10.62 13.68
CA LEU A 511 -29.10 -11.41 14.04
C LEU A 511 -29.95 -10.74 15.13
N SER A 512 -29.34 -10.12 16.13
CA SER A 512 -30.02 -9.45 17.26
C SER A 512 -30.82 -8.19 16.89
N ALA A 513 -30.86 -7.80 15.61
CA ALA A 513 -31.62 -6.67 15.09
C ALA A 513 -31.28 -5.29 15.71
N HIS A 514 -30.06 -5.15 16.24
CA HIS A 514 -29.45 -3.84 16.48
C HIS A 514 -29.43 -3.04 15.17
N GLN A 515 -29.67 -1.73 15.25
CA GLN A 515 -29.63 -0.87 14.08
C GLN A 515 -28.27 -0.17 13.98
N GLY A 516 -27.62 -0.32 12.83
CA GLY A 516 -26.43 0.46 12.49
C GLY A 516 -26.73 1.96 12.47
N SER A 517 -25.72 2.77 12.73
CA SER A 517 -25.81 4.22 12.66
C SER A 517 -24.46 4.79 12.25
N GLU A 518 -24.48 5.88 11.50
CA GLU A 518 -23.30 6.50 10.94
C GLU A 518 -23.31 8.01 11.22
N TYR A 519 -22.23 8.48 11.82
CA TYR A 519 -22.04 9.87 12.22
C TYR A 519 -20.70 10.39 11.71
N VAL A 520 -20.70 11.60 11.16
CA VAL A 520 -19.50 12.35 10.83
C VAL A 520 -19.17 13.29 11.98
N VAL A 521 -17.93 13.23 12.44
CA VAL A 521 -17.37 13.99 13.58
C VAL A 521 -16.38 15.02 13.08
N ARG A 522 -16.41 16.23 13.62
CA ARG A 522 -15.43 17.30 13.35
C ARG A 522 -15.00 17.99 14.63
N SER A 523 -13.69 18.08 14.89
CA SER A 523 -13.11 18.98 15.90
C SER A 523 -13.03 20.41 15.37
N GLU A 524 -12.59 21.36 16.21
CA GLU A 524 -12.39 22.75 15.80
C GLU A 524 -11.31 22.92 14.72
N GLY A 525 -10.37 21.97 14.60
CA GLY A 525 -9.38 21.93 13.52
C GLY A 525 -9.92 21.43 12.17
N GLY A 526 -11.17 20.94 12.14
CA GLY A 526 -11.84 20.46 10.92
C GLY A 526 -11.54 18.99 10.55
N ALA A 527 -10.72 18.28 11.33
CA ALA A 527 -10.51 16.83 11.22
C ALA A 527 -11.41 16.08 12.24
N SER A 528 -11.43 14.75 12.26
CA SER A 528 -12.36 13.97 13.11
C SER A 528 -11.85 13.68 14.53
N GLY A 529 -10.55 13.85 14.77
CA GLY A 529 -9.92 13.85 16.09
C GLY A 529 -9.48 15.26 16.52
N ALA A 530 -9.06 15.38 17.79
CA ALA A 530 -8.44 16.58 18.32
C ALA A 530 -6.97 16.32 18.65
N PHE A 531 -6.07 16.94 17.87
CA PHE A 531 -4.63 16.71 17.94
C PHE A 531 -3.89 17.96 18.42
N ARG A 532 -3.05 17.81 19.45
CA ARG A 532 -2.18 18.86 20.00
C ARG A 532 -0.73 18.40 19.97
N ARG A 533 -0.11 18.39 18.77
CA ARG A 533 1.28 17.92 18.56
C ARG A 533 2.32 18.79 19.26
N ASP A 534 2.15 20.11 19.18
CA ASP A 534 3.01 21.08 19.89
C ASP A 534 2.64 21.24 21.37
N GLY A 535 1.65 20.49 21.86
CA GLY A 535 1.04 20.62 23.18
C GLY A 535 -0.06 21.69 23.22
N PHE A 536 -0.43 22.12 24.43
CA PHE A 536 -1.45 23.14 24.63
C PHE A 536 -0.96 24.53 24.21
N ALA A 537 -1.79 25.29 23.49
CA ALA A 537 -1.44 26.62 22.97
C ALA A 537 -1.16 27.68 24.06
N GLY A 538 -1.68 27.48 25.27
CA GLY A 538 -1.47 28.35 26.42
C GLY A 538 -2.30 27.90 27.63
N PRO A 539 -2.26 28.57 28.78
CA PRO A 539 -3.01 28.17 29.98
C PRO A 539 -4.54 28.07 29.79
N ALA A 540 -5.11 28.87 28.88
CA ALA A 540 -6.54 28.89 28.56
C ALA A 540 -6.99 27.79 27.57
N ASP A 541 -6.06 27.07 26.94
CA ASP A 541 -6.38 25.93 26.09
C ASP A 541 -6.77 24.74 26.97
N THR A 542 -8.07 24.66 27.26
CA THR A 542 -8.68 23.68 28.18
C THR A 542 -10.01 23.11 27.68
N LEU A 543 -10.50 23.54 26.51
CA LEU A 543 -11.75 23.08 25.91
C LEU A 543 -11.46 22.64 24.47
N GLN A 544 -12.14 21.56 24.07
CA GLN A 544 -12.27 21.14 22.69
C GLN A 544 -13.76 21.01 22.37
N LEU A 545 -14.23 21.71 21.34
CA LEU A 545 -15.55 21.47 20.80
C LEU A 545 -15.49 20.41 19.70
N PHE A 546 -16.46 19.48 19.71
CA PHE A 546 -16.72 18.57 18.62
C PHE A 546 -18.12 18.83 18.05
N ARG A 547 -18.25 18.75 16.72
CA ARG A 547 -19.50 18.83 15.96
C ARG A 547 -19.79 17.46 15.38
N VAL A 548 -21.01 16.97 15.59
CA VAL A 548 -21.42 15.62 15.18
C VAL A 548 -22.72 15.66 14.38
N ARG A 549 -22.67 15.10 13.17
CA ARG A 549 -23.79 15.05 12.21
C ARG A 549 -24.14 13.60 11.87
N HIS A 550 -25.40 13.24 12.01
CA HIS A 550 -25.93 11.94 11.54
C HIS A 550 -25.94 11.90 10.01
N VAL A 551 -25.52 10.78 9.42
CA VAL A 551 -25.49 10.55 7.97
C VAL A 551 -26.46 9.44 7.56
N ALA A 552 -26.34 8.25 8.16
CA ALA A 552 -27.14 7.08 7.78
C ALA A 552 -27.50 6.19 8.98
N GLY A 553 -28.53 5.35 8.81
CA GLY A 553 -28.99 4.42 9.86
C GLY A 553 -29.88 5.06 10.92
N LEU A 554 -29.82 4.53 12.14
CA LEU A 554 -30.66 4.98 13.26
C LEU A 554 -30.13 6.27 13.89
N ARG A 555 -30.86 7.38 13.73
CA ARG A 555 -30.57 8.62 14.45
C ARG A 555 -31.01 8.52 15.92
N ALA A 556 -30.04 8.36 16.83
CA ALA A 556 -30.30 8.46 18.26
C ALA A 556 -30.80 9.87 18.64
N ALA A 557 -31.74 9.94 19.59
CA ALA A 557 -32.27 11.20 20.11
C ALA A 557 -31.35 11.85 21.17
N GLN A 558 -30.50 11.03 21.81
CA GLN A 558 -29.60 11.41 22.89
C GLN A 558 -28.31 10.60 22.79
N PHE A 559 -27.22 11.17 23.32
CA PHE A 559 -25.92 10.53 23.43
C PHE A 559 -25.54 10.38 24.89
N LEU A 560 -25.40 9.15 25.37
CA LEU A 560 -24.72 8.85 26.64
C LEU A 560 -23.22 8.89 26.38
N LEU A 561 -22.51 9.86 26.97
CA LEU A 561 -21.08 10.04 26.75
C LEU A 561 -20.27 9.37 27.86
N ARG A 562 -19.21 8.67 27.47
CA ARG A 562 -18.28 7.99 28.40
C ARG A 562 -16.84 8.30 28.01
N SER A 563 -16.12 8.96 28.92
CA SER A 563 -14.68 9.12 28.79
C SER A 563 -13.95 7.82 29.16
N SER A 564 -12.91 7.49 28.41
CA SER A 564 -11.94 6.43 28.74
C SER A 564 -10.88 6.86 29.76
N VAL A 565 -10.75 8.15 30.06
CA VAL A 565 -9.68 8.71 30.90
C VAL A 565 -10.19 9.83 31.81
N ALA A 566 -9.67 9.91 33.03
CA ALA A 566 -10.11 10.91 34.03
C ALA A 566 -9.78 12.37 33.66
N TRP A 567 -8.86 12.61 32.72
CA TRP A 567 -8.46 13.95 32.31
C TRP A 567 -9.32 14.56 31.20
N LEU A 568 -10.25 13.79 30.60
CA LEU A 568 -11.29 14.29 29.71
C LEU A 568 -12.62 14.33 30.46
N VAL A 569 -13.18 15.53 30.61
CA VAL A 569 -14.46 15.77 31.29
C VAL A 569 -15.52 16.14 30.24
N VAL A 570 -16.66 15.46 30.30
CA VAL A 570 -17.80 15.63 29.38
C VAL A 570 -19.13 15.62 30.12
N PRO A 571 -20.20 16.22 29.57
CA PRO A 571 -21.56 16.00 30.04
C PRO A 571 -21.92 14.52 29.92
N GLY A 572 -22.53 13.93 30.95
CA GLY A 572 -22.89 12.50 30.90
C GLY A 572 -23.94 12.15 29.84
N LEU A 573 -24.83 13.10 29.52
CA LEU A 573 -25.91 12.93 28.54
C LEU A 573 -26.08 14.23 27.74
N VAL A 574 -26.17 14.11 26.41
CA VAL A 574 -26.37 15.24 25.47
C VAL A 574 -27.59 14.96 24.58
N GLN A 575 -28.43 15.96 24.33
CA GLN A 575 -29.53 15.85 23.37
C GLN A 575 -29.00 15.96 21.93
N ALA A 576 -29.40 15.07 21.03
CA ALA A 576 -28.95 15.11 19.64
C ALA A 576 -29.68 16.22 18.86
N GLY A 577 -28.95 17.26 18.45
CA GLY A 577 -29.47 18.39 17.70
C GLY A 577 -29.99 18.01 16.31
N ALA A 578 -30.97 18.76 15.80
CA ALA A 578 -31.76 18.37 14.62
C ALA A 578 -30.94 18.21 13.32
N ARG A 579 -29.81 18.91 13.20
CA ARG A 579 -28.86 18.80 12.07
C ARG A 579 -27.47 18.38 12.55
N GLU A 580 -26.99 19.03 13.60
CA GLU A 580 -25.68 18.83 14.19
C GLU A 580 -25.79 18.93 15.71
N THR A 581 -24.90 18.27 16.43
CA THR A 581 -24.79 18.33 17.89
C THR A 581 -23.39 18.81 18.26
N GLU A 582 -23.30 19.87 19.06
CA GLU A 582 -22.04 20.33 19.65
C GLU A 582 -21.79 19.61 20.98
N ILE A 583 -20.60 19.02 21.13
CA ILE A 583 -20.18 18.24 22.31
C ILE A 583 -18.89 18.88 22.85
N PRO A 584 -18.94 19.55 24.02
CA PRO A 584 -17.75 20.09 24.67
C PRO A 584 -16.99 19.01 25.43
N VAL A 585 -15.68 18.97 25.25
CA VAL A 585 -14.73 18.10 25.96
C VAL A 585 -13.72 18.97 26.69
N VAL A 586 -13.67 18.90 28.02
CA VAL A 586 -12.82 19.76 28.86
C VAL A 586 -11.59 18.98 29.34
N TYR A 587 -10.42 19.59 29.20
CA TYR A 587 -9.13 19.01 29.58
C TYR A 587 -8.74 19.38 31.02
N SER A 588 -8.64 18.38 31.89
CA SER A 588 -7.94 18.53 33.18
C SER A 588 -6.45 18.36 32.95
N ARG A 589 -5.68 19.45 33.01
CA ARG A 589 -4.27 19.45 32.58
C ARG A 589 -3.26 18.93 33.60
N SER A 590 -3.60 18.88 34.89
CA SER A 590 -2.64 18.48 35.94
C SER A 590 -2.01 17.09 35.74
N PRO A 591 -2.69 16.06 35.19
CA PRO A 591 -2.08 14.76 34.86
C PRO A 591 -1.17 14.78 33.62
N LEU A 592 -1.18 15.85 32.83
CA LEU A 592 -0.53 15.97 31.52
C LEU A 592 0.77 16.79 31.60
N ALA A 593 1.62 16.47 32.59
CA ALA A 593 2.80 17.26 32.95
C ALA A 593 4.13 16.63 32.54
N ALA A 594 4.22 15.30 32.47
CA ALA A 594 5.44 14.60 32.06
C ALA A 594 5.54 14.49 30.53
N PRO A 595 6.73 14.53 29.93
CA PRO A 595 6.90 14.31 28.50
C PRO A 595 6.37 12.94 28.02
N GLY A 596 5.74 12.93 26.86
CA GLY A 596 5.10 11.75 26.26
C GLY A 596 3.82 12.11 25.49
N VAL A 597 3.08 11.08 25.07
CA VAL A 597 1.75 11.20 24.46
C VAL A 597 0.67 10.75 25.43
N TYR A 598 -0.42 11.52 25.47
CA TYR A 598 -1.63 11.22 26.22
C TYR A 598 -2.79 11.10 25.24
N VAL A 599 -3.25 9.87 25.02
CA VAL A 599 -4.44 9.58 24.21
C VAL A 599 -5.62 9.33 25.14
N GLY A 600 -6.74 9.99 24.87
CA GLY A 600 -8.01 9.78 25.53
C GLY A 600 -9.14 9.85 24.53
N ALA A 601 -10.18 9.07 24.74
CA ALA A 601 -11.33 9.02 23.84
C ALA A 601 -12.65 9.15 24.62
N VAL A 602 -13.58 9.93 24.07
CA VAL A 602 -14.98 9.97 24.53
C VAL A 602 -15.81 9.15 23.58
N SER A 603 -16.49 8.11 24.08
CA SER A 603 -17.42 7.29 23.30
C SER A 603 -18.85 7.73 23.52
N ALA A 604 -19.64 7.82 22.45
CA ALA A 604 -21.06 8.16 22.50
C ALA A 604 -21.90 6.91 22.27
N TRP A 605 -22.90 6.67 23.12
CA TRP A 605 -23.75 5.48 23.09
C TRP A 605 -25.22 5.88 22.98
N ASN A 606 -26.02 5.04 22.31
CA ASN A 606 -27.48 5.16 22.35
C ASN A 606 -27.98 4.72 23.74
N PRO A 607 -28.63 5.59 24.55
CA PRO A 607 -29.12 5.18 25.88
C PRO A 607 -30.17 4.06 25.82
N SER A 608 -30.91 3.96 24.71
CA SER A 608 -31.96 2.95 24.51
C SER A 608 -31.41 1.58 24.08
N ASP A 609 -30.18 1.51 23.59
CA ASP A 609 -29.50 0.27 23.22
C ASP A 609 -27.98 0.44 23.36
N THR A 610 -27.47 0.16 24.57
CA THR A 610 -26.03 0.17 24.82
C THR A 610 -25.33 -1.12 24.39
N LEU A 611 -26.07 -2.12 23.89
CA LEU A 611 -25.49 -3.39 23.40
C LEU A 611 -25.10 -3.28 21.91
N ALA A 612 -25.72 -2.35 21.17
CA ALA A 612 -25.31 -1.97 19.82
C ALA A 612 -23.86 -1.43 19.68
N GLY A 613 -23.18 -1.14 20.79
CA GLY A 613 -21.84 -0.53 20.80
C GLY A 613 -21.88 1.01 20.80
N PRO A 614 -20.71 1.67 20.75
CA PRO A 614 -20.64 3.12 20.58
C PRO A 614 -21.08 3.52 19.16
N LEU A 615 -21.83 4.61 19.05
CA LEU A 615 -22.26 5.22 17.79
C LEU A 615 -21.11 5.95 17.06
N PHE A 616 -20.22 6.56 17.85
CA PHE A 616 -19.02 7.25 17.39
C PHE A 616 -18.07 7.48 18.57
N THR A 617 -16.83 7.85 18.25
CA THR A 617 -15.76 8.13 19.21
C THR A 617 -15.13 9.49 18.90
N LEU A 618 -14.81 10.26 19.94
CA LEU A 618 -14.12 11.55 19.88
C LEU A 618 -12.70 11.36 20.46
N PRO A 619 -11.67 11.03 19.65
CA PRO A 619 -10.31 10.89 20.12
C PRO A 619 -9.65 12.25 20.35
N ASN A 620 -8.88 12.33 21.42
CA ASN A 620 -8.17 13.52 21.88
C ASN A 620 -6.73 13.09 22.20
N THR A 621 -5.77 13.69 21.51
CA THR A 621 -4.36 13.30 21.58
C THR A 621 -3.53 14.53 21.90
N VAL A 622 -2.90 14.52 23.07
CA VAL A 622 -2.06 15.62 23.56
C VAL A 622 -0.63 15.13 23.69
N ILE A 623 0.30 15.84 23.05
CA ILE A 623 1.73 15.58 23.18
C ILE A 623 2.35 16.60 24.13
N VAL A 624 3.18 16.11 25.04
CA VAL A 624 4.06 16.93 25.89
C VAL A 624 5.49 16.63 25.44
N PRO A 625 6.15 17.52 24.68
CA PRO A 625 7.46 17.23 24.12
C PRO A 625 8.60 17.49 25.11
N TYR A 626 9.74 16.84 24.87
CA TYR A 626 11.04 17.26 25.39
C TYR A 626 11.46 18.54 24.68
N ASP A 627 11.59 19.64 25.42
CA ASP A 627 11.94 20.94 24.85
C ASP A 627 13.47 21.13 24.78
N LEU A 628 14.03 20.83 23.60
CA LEU A 628 15.46 20.93 23.30
C LEU A 628 15.96 22.39 23.18
N SER A 629 15.08 23.40 23.24
CA SER A 629 15.53 24.79 23.39
C SER A 629 15.80 25.14 24.86
N SER A 630 15.00 24.58 25.78
CA SER A 630 15.16 24.78 27.23
C SER A 630 16.23 23.87 27.86
N LYS A 631 16.36 22.64 27.34
CA LYS A 631 17.32 21.64 27.81
C LYS A 631 17.96 20.99 26.57
N PRO A 632 19.08 21.52 26.06
CA PRO A 632 19.61 21.21 24.72
C PRO A 632 20.15 19.79 24.53
N GLN A 633 20.17 18.99 25.58
CA GLN A 633 20.43 17.55 25.54
C GLN A 633 19.53 16.86 26.58
N TYR A 634 18.87 15.77 26.19
CA TYR A 634 18.43 14.76 27.15
C TYR A 634 19.06 13.40 26.83
N ASP A 635 19.07 12.55 27.85
CA ASP A 635 19.47 11.15 27.78
C ASP A 635 18.44 10.38 28.61
N GLU A 636 17.81 9.35 28.03
CA GLU A 636 16.81 8.54 28.70
C GLU A 636 16.95 7.06 28.32
N ARG A 637 17.06 6.19 29.34
CA ARG A 637 17.12 4.74 29.18
C ARG A 637 15.80 4.10 29.57
N ARG A 638 15.19 3.32 28.67
CA ARG A 638 13.94 2.60 28.90
C ARG A 638 14.03 1.13 28.49
N ALA A 639 13.31 0.28 29.21
CA ALA A 639 12.98 -1.07 28.77
C ALA A 639 11.67 -1.04 27.97
N ILE A 640 11.66 -1.71 26.81
CA ILE A 640 10.56 -1.75 25.86
C ILE A 640 10.15 -3.22 25.72
N GLY A 641 8.87 -3.53 25.96
CA GLY A 641 8.35 -4.90 25.87
C GLY A 641 8.27 -5.43 24.44
N PRO A 642 8.18 -6.77 24.23
CA PRO A 642 8.00 -7.37 22.91
C PRO A 642 6.86 -6.73 22.10
N GLY A 643 7.11 -6.41 20.83
CA GLY A 643 6.13 -5.82 19.91
C GLY A 643 5.61 -4.44 20.33
N ARG A 644 6.28 -3.74 21.25
CA ARG A 644 5.90 -2.39 21.69
C ARG A 644 6.75 -1.33 20.99
N VAL A 645 6.13 -0.16 20.82
CA VAL A 645 6.79 1.07 20.38
C VAL A 645 6.93 2.01 21.58
N GLN A 646 8.10 2.60 21.76
CA GLN A 646 8.33 3.70 22.70
C GLN A 646 8.62 4.98 21.89
N ARG A 647 7.72 5.95 22.02
CA ARG A 647 7.74 7.23 21.31
C ARG A 647 8.46 8.31 22.13
N TYR A 648 9.24 9.18 21.49
CA TYR A 648 9.92 10.33 22.09
C TYR A 648 9.66 11.59 21.27
N PHE A 649 9.00 12.58 21.86
CA PHE A 649 8.61 13.81 21.17
C PHE A 649 9.65 14.91 21.40
N LEU A 650 10.27 15.40 20.33
CA LEU A 650 11.46 16.25 20.35
C LEU A 650 11.10 17.63 19.78
N ARG A 651 10.95 18.65 20.64
CA ARG A 651 10.71 20.01 20.16
C ARG A 651 12.03 20.66 19.73
N ALA A 652 12.16 20.94 18.44
CA ALA A 652 13.26 21.69 17.84
C ALA A 652 12.72 22.92 17.12
N THR A 653 12.96 24.12 17.65
CA THR A 653 12.36 25.39 17.18
C THR A 653 13.26 26.32 16.37
N PRO A 654 14.60 26.40 16.55
CA PRO A 654 15.39 27.36 15.78
C PRO A 654 15.56 26.89 14.33
N ALA A 655 15.06 27.67 13.37
CA ALA A 655 15.28 27.42 11.96
C ALA A 655 16.79 27.44 11.63
N GLY A 656 17.23 26.52 10.76
CA GLY A 656 18.65 26.34 10.44
C GLY A 656 19.47 25.64 11.53
N ALA A 657 18.86 25.15 12.61
CA ALA A 657 19.56 24.28 13.56
C ALA A 657 19.78 22.87 12.97
N THR A 658 20.65 22.09 13.62
CA THR A 658 20.80 20.66 13.33
C THR A 658 20.27 19.88 14.53
N LEU A 659 19.35 18.93 14.30
CA LEU A 659 18.87 18.00 15.31
C LEU A 659 19.58 16.65 15.14
N LEU A 660 20.19 16.18 16.22
CA LEU A 660 20.79 14.86 16.33
C LEU A 660 19.95 14.01 17.30
N ALA A 661 19.46 12.87 16.83
CA ALA A 661 18.72 11.91 17.64
C ALA A 661 19.39 10.53 17.54
N ARG A 662 19.94 10.03 18.64
CA ARG A 662 20.69 8.76 18.72
C ARG A 662 19.98 7.74 19.61
N VAL A 663 20.04 6.48 19.20
CA VAL A 663 19.51 5.32 19.93
C VAL A 663 20.65 4.31 20.09
N THR A 664 20.89 3.88 21.33
CA THR A 664 21.92 2.91 21.71
C THR A 664 21.27 1.72 22.42
N LEU A 665 21.59 0.50 22.00
CA LEU A 665 21.23 -0.74 22.68
C LEU A 665 22.40 -1.19 23.57
N PRO A 666 22.28 -1.17 24.92
CA PRO A 666 23.39 -1.53 25.80
C PRO A 666 23.82 -3.00 25.72
N ASP A 667 22.96 -3.86 25.18
CA ASP A 667 23.15 -5.30 24.98
C ASP A 667 22.88 -5.65 23.51
N SER A 668 23.61 -4.98 22.62
CA SER A 668 23.41 -5.05 21.17
C SER A 668 23.85 -6.37 20.55
N ALA A 669 24.44 -7.31 21.29
CA ALA A 669 24.78 -8.63 20.78
C ALA A 669 23.53 -9.52 20.66
N GLU A 670 22.69 -9.52 21.70
CA GLU A 670 21.49 -10.35 21.79
C GLU A 670 20.23 -9.62 21.32
N GLN A 671 20.14 -8.32 21.65
CA GLN A 671 18.97 -7.48 21.41
C GLN A 671 19.04 -6.82 20.03
N ARG A 672 17.86 -6.55 19.47
CA ARG A 672 17.70 -5.75 18.26
C ARG A 672 16.52 -4.80 18.40
N ALA A 673 16.55 -3.68 17.69
CA ALA A 673 15.44 -2.73 17.59
C ALA A 673 15.46 -2.04 16.22
N THR A 674 14.32 -1.48 15.84
CA THR A 674 14.22 -0.53 14.73
C THR A 674 13.92 0.85 15.31
N ALA A 675 14.59 1.89 14.82
CA ALA A 675 14.25 3.28 15.14
C ALA A 675 13.70 3.97 13.88
N ARG A 676 12.67 4.81 14.04
CA ARG A 676 12.09 5.67 12.98
C ARG A 676 12.01 7.11 13.48
N LEU A 677 12.20 8.09 12.59
CA LEU A 677 12.02 9.51 12.90
C LEU A 677 10.91 10.10 12.03
N TYR A 678 10.07 10.93 12.62
CA TYR A 678 8.98 11.65 11.99
C TYR A 678 9.16 13.15 12.13
N GLU A 679 8.89 13.88 11.05
CA GLU A 679 8.93 15.33 11.03
C GLU A 679 7.64 15.93 11.65
N PRO A 680 7.58 17.24 11.98
CA PRO A 680 6.44 17.82 12.69
C PRO A 680 5.07 17.71 11.98
N ASN A 681 5.05 17.52 10.65
CA ASN A 681 3.82 17.26 9.89
C ASN A 681 3.35 15.80 9.96
N GLY A 682 4.12 14.89 10.57
CA GLY A 682 3.81 13.45 10.66
C GLY A 682 4.47 12.58 9.59
N GLN A 683 5.12 13.16 8.56
CA GLN A 683 5.79 12.35 7.54
C GLN A 683 7.05 11.65 8.11
N PRO A 684 7.36 10.41 7.67
CA PRO A 684 8.66 9.79 7.91
C PRO A 684 9.80 10.70 7.46
N PHE A 685 10.92 10.69 8.17
CA PHE A 685 12.04 11.58 7.88
C PHE A 685 12.63 11.32 6.49
N ARG A 686 12.52 12.32 5.62
CA ARG A 686 12.77 12.25 4.16
C ARG A 686 14.15 11.74 3.71
N ASP A 687 15.09 11.63 4.64
CA ASP A 687 16.50 11.33 4.38
C ASP A 687 16.87 9.88 4.72
N LEU A 688 16.17 9.32 5.71
CA LEU A 688 16.42 8.00 6.27
C LEU A 688 15.16 7.58 7.04
N GLU A 689 14.36 6.70 6.44
CA GLU A 689 13.10 6.22 7.01
C GLU A 689 13.31 5.53 8.36
N GLU A 690 14.29 4.62 8.42
CA GLU A 690 14.56 3.82 9.61
C GLU A 690 16.04 3.45 9.81
N VAL A 691 16.36 3.06 11.04
CA VAL A 691 17.66 2.55 11.46
C VAL A 691 17.46 1.21 12.16
N GLN A 692 18.07 0.16 11.63
CA GLN A 692 18.16 -1.15 12.31
C GLN A 692 19.35 -1.15 13.28
N LEU A 693 19.18 -1.77 14.44
CA LEU A 693 20.13 -1.75 15.55
C LEU A 693 20.32 -3.14 16.14
N GLY A 694 21.57 -3.50 16.43
CA GLY A 694 21.96 -4.72 17.14
C GLY A 694 22.00 -6.01 16.31
N ARG A 695 22.45 -7.08 16.96
CA ARG A 695 22.89 -8.37 16.38
C ARG A 695 23.98 -8.19 15.33
N THR A 696 23.59 -8.17 14.06
CA THR A 696 24.47 -7.94 12.90
C THR A 696 24.65 -6.45 12.61
N ASP A 697 23.70 -5.62 13.06
CA ASP A 697 23.71 -4.18 12.89
C ASP A 697 24.41 -3.47 14.06
N PRO A 698 24.91 -2.23 13.87
CA PRO A 698 25.52 -1.47 14.95
C PRO A 698 24.63 -1.34 16.19
N GLY A 699 25.23 -1.45 17.37
CA GLY A 699 24.52 -1.22 18.64
C GLY A 699 24.10 0.23 18.89
N THR A 700 24.57 1.17 18.07
CA THR A 700 24.22 2.59 18.13
C THR A 700 23.99 3.12 16.73
N GLY A 701 22.91 3.86 16.53
CA GLY A 701 22.57 4.56 15.30
C GLY A 701 21.70 5.77 15.57
N GLY A 702 21.25 6.46 14.53
CA GLY A 702 20.45 7.67 14.70
C GLY A 702 20.30 8.52 13.46
N PHE A 703 19.67 9.67 13.65
CA PHE A 703 19.24 10.59 12.62
C PHE A 703 19.93 11.95 12.78
N VAL A 704 20.32 12.56 11.65
CA VAL A 704 20.88 13.91 11.58
C VAL A 704 19.99 14.75 10.67
N VAL A 705 19.10 15.52 11.27
CA VAL A 705 18.29 16.50 10.53
C VAL A 705 19.16 17.74 10.33
N ARG A 706 19.68 17.93 9.10
CA ARG A 706 20.56 19.05 8.74
C ARG A 706 19.81 20.37 8.70
N ALA A 707 20.56 21.48 8.75
CA ALA A 707 20.03 22.83 8.81
C ALA A 707 19.12 23.22 7.62
N GLU A 708 19.32 22.63 6.44
CA GLU A 708 18.47 22.83 5.26
C GLU A 708 17.19 21.98 5.23
N ASP A 709 17.15 20.88 5.99
CA ASP A 709 16.02 19.94 6.05
C ASP A 709 15.20 20.09 7.35
N LEU A 710 15.68 20.85 8.35
CA LEU A 710 14.98 21.05 9.62
C LEU A 710 13.73 21.93 9.47
N VAL A 711 12.59 21.36 9.89
CA VAL A 711 11.29 22.01 10.01
C VAL A 711 11.05 22.34 11.49
N PRO A 712 10.88 23.60 11.89
CA PRO A 712 10.57 23.94 13.28
C PRO A 712 9.28 23.29 13.77
N GLY A 713 9.33 22.62 14.94
CA GLY A 713 8.18 21.96 15.54
C GLY A 713 8.56 20.79 16.45
N VAL A 714 7.61 19.86 16.66
CA VAL A 714 7.81 18.63 17.43
C VAL A 714 8.02 17.43 16.50
N TYR A 715 9.27 16.96 16.41
CA TYR A 715 9.62 15.68 15.81
C TYR A 715 9.19 14.52 16.72
N GLU A 716 9.04 13.34 16.16
CA GLU A 716 8.68 12.12 16.89
C GLU A 716 9.67 11.00 16.53
N LEU A 717 10.43 10.53 17.53
CA LEU A 717 11.38 9.44 17.40
C LEU A 717 10.79 8.18 18.05
N ASP A 718 10.59 7.14 17.26
CA ASP A 718 10.00 5.89 17.70
C ASP A 718 11.06 4.79 17.76
N VAL A 719 11.11 4.08 18.89
CA VAL A 719 11.95 2.89 19.08
C VAL A 719 11.06 1.66 19.21
N ILE A 720 11.24 0.72 18.28
CA ILE A 720 10.35 -0.41 18.02
C ILE A 720 11.04 -1.70 18.48
N ALA A 721 10.40 -2.40 19.42
CA ALA A 721 10.84 -3.72 19.88
C ALA A 721 10.32 -4.84 18.94
N PRO A 722 11.12 -5.89 18.66
CA PRO A 722 10.66 -7.03 17.85
C PRO A 722 9.46 -7.76 18.46
N PRO A 723 8.60 -8.43 17.66
CA PRO A 723 7.40 -9.10 18.15
C PRO A 723 7.57 -10.08 19.32
N LEU A 724 8.73 -10.75 19.41
CA LEU A 724 8.98 -11.83 20.36
C LEU A 724 9.96 -11.49 21.49
N SER A 725 10.61 -10.32 21.45
CA SER A 725 11.69 -9.98 22.37
C SER A 725 11.64 -8.51 22.74
N GLY A 726 11.70 -8.22 24.05
CA GLY A 726 11.90 -6.85 24.52
C GLY A 726 13.32 -6.37 24.24
N VAL A 727 13.52 -5.06 24.40
CA VAL A 727 14.81 -4.39 24.22
C VAL A 727 14.99 -3.31 25.28
N THR A 728 16.23 -3.08 25.72
CA THR A 728 16.58 -1.88 26.47
C THR A 728 17.26 -0.90 25.53
N ALA A 729 16.74 0.31 25.43
CA ALA A 729 17.30 1.37 24.60
C ALA A 729 17.63 2.61 25.44
N THR A 730 18.76 3.24 25.14
CA THR A 730 19.13 4.57 25.61
C THR A 730 18.96 5.53 24.44
N VAL A 731 18.11 6.54 24.61
CA VAL A 731 17.87 7.60 23.61
C VAL A 731 18.53 8.89 24.08
N ARG A 732 19.33 9.48 23.19
CA ARG A 732 19.94 10.80 23.38
C ARG A 732 19.58 11.70 22.21
N ALA A 733 18.87 12.79 22.46
CA ALA A 733 18.61 13.81 21.45
C ALA A 733 19.12 15.19 21.91
N GLU A 734 19.64 15.94 20.94
CA GLU A 734 20.30 17.22 21.17
C GLU A 734 20.22 18.10 19.90
N VAL A 735 20.12 19.41 20.09
CA VAL A 735 20.14 20.41 19.01
C VAL A 735 21.48 21.14 19.03
N ALA A 736 22.10 21.31 17.86
CA ALA A 736 23.36 22.02 17.73
C ALA A 736 23.23 23.47 18.23
N ALA A 737 24.20 23.91 19.05
CA ALA A 737 24.16 25.23 19.70
C ALA A 737 24.34 26.42 18.72
N VAL A 738 24.77 26.13 17.49
CA VAL A 738 24.90 27.09 16.39
C VAL A 738 23.95 26.66 15.27
N THR A 739 23.21 27.61 14.69
CA THR A 739 22.40 27.41 13.49
C THR A 739 23.12 27.92 12.25
N LEU A 740 22.91 27.27 11.11
CA LEU A 740 23.57 27.58 9.84
C LEU A 740 22.54 27.99 8.77
N SER A 741 22.65 29.21 8.25
CA SER A 741 21.75 29.75 7.23
C SER A 741 22.54 30.48 6.15
N GLY A 742 22.62 29.90 4.95
CA GLY A 742 23.46 30.44 3.87
C GLY A 742 24.93 30.49 4.31
N SER A 743 25.51 31.68 4.29
CA SER A 743 26.87 31.98 4.77
C SER A 743 26.92 32.51 6.21
N GLU A 744 25.83 32.48 6.98
CA GLU A 744 25.78 32.93 8.38
C GLU A 744 25.70 31.77 9.37
N ALA A 745 26.41 31.92 10.49
CA ALA A 745 26.20 31.15 11.71
C ALA A 745 25.54 32.03 12.79
N SER A 746 24.48 31.53 13.44
CA SER A 746 23.77 32.25 14.52
C SER A 746 23.70 31.41 15.79
N ASN A 747 23.53 32.05 16.95
CA ASN A 747 23.42 31.38 18.24
C ASN A 747 22.12 31.80 18.96
N PRO A 748 21.10 30.95 19.00
CA PRO A 748 19.83 31.24 19.69
C PRO A 748 19.90 31.02 21.22
N GLY A 749 21.02 30.51 21.74
CA GLY A 749 21.20 30.20 23.16
C GLY A 749 21.62 31.39 24.02
N SER A 750 21.72 31.15 25.33
CA SER A 750 22.02 32.15 26.37
C SER A 750 23.50 32.33 26.71
N GLY A 751 24.40 31.56 26.08
CA GLY A 751 25.86 31.66 26.26
C GLY A 751 26.57 31.56 24.91
N THR A 752 27.81 32.04 24.82
CA THR A 752 28.61 31.97 23.59
C THR A 752 28.78 30.52 23.12
N ALA A 753 28.46 30.26 21.86
CA ALA A 753 28.55 28.96 21.22
C ALA A 753 29.45 29.06 19.99
N GLY A 754 30.11 27.95 19.64
CA GLY A 754 31.12 27.96 18.60
C GLY A 754 31.81 26.61 18.44
N GLY A 755 32.72 26.55 17.48
CA GLY A 755 33.43 25.34 17.11
C GLY A 755 34.31 25.52 15.90
N ARG A 756 35.03 24.46 15.53
CA ARG A 756 35.88 24.46 14.34
C ARG A 756 35.03 24.17 13.11
N LEU A 757 34.93 25.13 12.19
CA LEU A 757 34.31 24.97 10.89
C LEU A 757 35.20 24.09 9.99
N THR A 758 34.59 23.10 9.34
CA THR A 758 35.15 22.35 8.22
C THR A 758 34.20 22.42 7.01
N ALA A 759 34.75 22.19 5.82
CA ALA A 759 34.02 22.19 4.57
C ALA A 759 34.42 20.99 3.71
N VAL A 760 33.42 20.35 3.10
CA VAL A 760 33.60 19.17 2.24
C VAL A 760 32.82 19.37 0.95
N LEU A 761 33.49 19.26 -0.20
CA LEU A 761 32.84 19.18 -1.50
C LEU A 761 32.22 17.78 -1.62
N VAL A 762 30.90 17.70 -1.62
CA VAL A 762 30.16 16.42 -1.62
C VAL A 762 29.60 16.06 -3.00
N GLY A 763 29.57 16.99 -3.94
CA GLY A 763 29.08 16.75 -5.30
C GLY A 763 28.63 18.03 -6.00
N ALA A 764 27.51 17.96 -6.71
CA ALA A 764 26.90 19.09 -7.40
C ALA A 764 25.37 19.04 -7.31
N GLU A 765 24.71 20.21 -7.32
CA GLU A 765 23.26 20.37 -7.31
C GLU A 765 22.78 21.26 -8.46
N ARG A 766 21.60 20.95 -9.01
CA ARG A 766 20.81 21.82 -9.89
C ARG A 766 19.38 21.87 -9.38
N SER A 767 18.85 23.07 -9.15
CA SER A 767 17.45 23.32 -8.81
C SER A 767 16.70 23.84 -10.03
N VAL A 768 15.48 23.36 -10.27
CA VAL A 768 14.61 23.78 -11.38
C VAL A 768 13.19 23.90 -10.86
N ASP A 769 12.56 25.06 -11.04
CA ASP A 769 11.12 25.21 -10.80
C ASP A 769 10.36 24.71 -12.04
N VAL A 770 9.42 23.80 -11.82
CA VAL A 770 8.57 23.19 -12.86
C VAL A 770 7.13 23.59 -12.61
N THR A 771 6.44 24.03 -13.65
CA THR A 771 5.00 24.31 -13.64
C THR A 771 4.32 23.41 -14.65
N GLY A 772 3.67 22.36 -14.17
CA GLY A 772 2.97 21.41 -15.03
C GLY A 772 1.55 21.84 -15.32
N ARG A 773 1.03 21.44 -16.50
CA ARG A 773 -0.35 21.75 -16.93
C ARG A 773 -1.37 20.66 -16.59
N GLY A 774 -0.91 19.50 -16.13
CA GLY A 774 -1.72 18.35 -15.73
C GLY A 774 -1.87 17.25 -16.79
N ALA A 775 -1.47 17.51 -18.05
CA ALA A 775 -1.11 16.54 -19.09
C ALA A 775 -0.47 17.30 -20.29
N PRO A 776 0.52 16.73 -21.02
CA PRO A 776 1.32 15.52 -20.75
C PRO A 776 2.20 15.63 -19.48
N PRO A 777 2.99 14.59 -19.11
CA PRO A 777 4.04 14.72 -18.08
C PRO A 777 5.04 15.84 -18.40
N GLU A 778 5.65 16.38 -17.35
CA GLU A 778 6.74 17.36 -17.46
C GLU A 778 8.09 16.66 -17.27
N SER A 779 9.04 16.90 -18.17
CA SER A 779 10.30 16.14 -18.23
C SER A 779 11.53 17.04 -18.12
N LEU A 780 12.51 16.63 -17.29
CA LEU A 780 13.80 17.30 -17.10
C LEU A 780 14.95 16.38 -17.51
N THR A 781 15.64 16.71 -18.61
CA THR A 781 16.87 16.01 -19.00
C THR A 781 18.10 16.60 -18.30
N VAL A 782 18.90 15.72 -17.68
CA VAL A 782 20.20 16.03 -17.07
C VAL A 782 21.28 15.11 -17.63
N ARG A 783 22.52 15.60 -17.76
CA ARG A 783 23.68 14.73 -18.07
C ARG A 783 24.30 14.27 -16.76
N VAL A 784 24.47 12.96 -16.61
CA VAL A 784 25.12 12.36 -15.44
C VAL A 784 26.64 12.50 -15.55
N PRO A 785 27.34 13.08 -14.56
CA PRO A 785 28.79 13.17 -14.58
C PRO A 785 29.49 11.80 -14.41
N ASP A 786 30.67 11.66 -15.02
CA ASP A 786 31.56 10.50 -14.89
C ASP A 786 31.94 10.15 -13.44
N TRP A 787 32.12 11.16 -12.59
CA TRP A 787 32.47 11.02 -11.17
C TRP A 787 31.27 10.69 -10.26
N ALA A 788 30.03 10.78 -10.76
CA ALA A 788 28.85 10.53 -9.95
C ALA A 788 28.82 9.08 -9.46
N SER A 789 28.53 8.89 -8.18
CA SER A 789 28.30 7.56 -7.57
C SER A 789 26.85 7.35 -7.18
N ARG A 790 26.14 8.42 -6.79
CA ARG A 790 24.73 8.39 -6.38
C ARG A 790 24.02 9.64 -6.88
N ALA A 791 22.78 9.47 -7.33
CA ALA A 791 21.87 10.56 -7.65
C ALA A 791 20.85 10.71 -6.51
N VAL A 792 20.44 11.96 -6.22
CA VAL A 792 19.33 12.27 -5.30
C VAL A 792 18.43 13.27 -6.01
N ILE A 793 17.13 13.01 -6.00
CA ILE A 793 16.11 13.87 -6.60
C ILE A 793 15.13 14.24 -5.50
N ASP A 794 15.14 15.53 -5.11
CA ASP A 794 14.10 16.11 -4.27
C ASP A 794 13.01 16.67 -5.18
N VAL A 795 11.75 16.47 -4.83
CA VAL A 795 10.61 17.17 -5.42
C VAL A 795 9.84 17.84 -4.28
N GLN A 796 9.67 19.15 -4.34
CA GLN A 796 9.08 19.97 -3.29
C GLN A 796 7.97 20.86 -3.86
N MET A 797 6.72 20.51 -3.58
CA MET A 797 5.54 21.30 -3.92
C MET A 797 4.97 22.03 -2.68
N PRO A 798 4.10 23.05 -2.86
CA PRO A 798 3.39 23.66 -1.75
C PRO A 798 2.43 22.66 -1.09
N ARG A 799 2.40 22.63 0.25
CA ARG A 799 1.61 21.68 1.06
C ARG A 799 0.12 21.68 0.68
N GLU A 800 -0.42 22.86 0.36
CA GLU A 800 -1.82 23.05 -0.02
C GLU A 800 -2.19 22.40 -1.37
N GLN A 801 -1.22 22.05 -2.22
CA GLN A 801 -1.49 21.36 -3.50
C GLN A 801 -1.58 19.85 -3.34
N TRP A 802 -1.02 19.27 -2.27
CA TRP A 802 -0.91 17.81 -2.11
C TRP A 802 -2.27 17.11 -2.12
N GLY A 803 -3.27 17.69 -1.46
CA GLY A 803 -4.62 17.11 -1.34
C GLY A 803 -5.46 17.09 -2.62
N GLU A 804 -5.01 17.70 -3.74
CA GLU A 804 -5.67 17.58 -5.04
C GLU A 804 -5.25 16.30 -5.80
N PHE A 805 -4.09 15.74 -5.44
CA PHE A 805 -3.55 14.52 -6.03
C PHE A 805 -4.08 13.26 -5.33
N THR A 806 -4.10 12.14 -6.05
CA THR A 806 -4.15 10.78 -5.49
C THR A 806 -2.75 10.19 -5.33
N ASP A 807 -1.81 10.58 -6.20
CA ASP A 807 -0.41 10.22 -6.18
C ASP A 807 0.41 11.25 -6.97
N PHE A 808 1.74 11.21 -6.85
CA PHE A 808 2.63 11.92 -7.76
C PHE A 808 3.90 11.09 -8.01
N GLY A 809 4.12 10.67 -9.25
CA GLY A 809 5.24 9.82 -9.67
C GLY A 809 6.45 10.61 -10.15
N VAL A 810 7.64 10.11 -9.85
CA VAL A 810 8.92 10.55 -10.40
C VAL A 810 9.58 9.32 -11.01
N THR A 811 9.90 9.36 -12.30
CA THR A 811 10.51 8.21 -12.99
C THR A 811 11.67 8.65 -13.87
N GLU A 812 12.79 7.95 -13.75
CA GLU A 812 14.01 8.24 -14.49
C GLU A 812 14.20 7.23 -15.63
N TYR A 813 14.36 7.73 -16.85
CA TYR A 813 14.61 6.95 -18.06
C TYR A 813 15.98 7.29 -18.68
N ASP A 814 16.62 6.31 -19.31
CA ASP A 814 17.82 6.53 -20.12
C ASP A 814 17.50 7.02 -21.54
N SER A 815 18.53 7.18 -22.37
CA SER A 815 18.38 7.62 -23.77
C SER A 815 17.68 6.63 -24.70
N ALA A 816 17.49 5.36 -24.29
CA ALA A 816 16.72 4.37 -25.04
C ALA A 816 15.24 4.33 -24.59
N GLY A 817 14.88 5.05 -23.53
CA GLY A 817 13.56 4.94 -22.89
C GLY A 817 13.47 3.81 -21.87
N GLN A 818 14.58 3.13 -21.55
CA GLN A 818 14.58 2.14 -20.48
C GLN A 818 14.48 2.86 -19.15
N GLN A 819 13.50 2.46 -18.34
CA GLN A 819 13.38 2.90 -16.96
C GLN A 819 14.61 2.47 -16.15
N VAL A 820 15.29 3.44 -15.51
CA VAL A 820 16.47 3.22 -14.67
C VAL A 820 16.20 3.47 -13.19
N GLY A 821 15.31 4.40 -12.84
CA GLY A 821 14.85 4.66 -11.47
C GLY A 821 13.33 4.76 -11.38
N GLN A 822 12.80 4.86 -10.16
CA GLN A 822 11.47 5.41 -9.87
C GLN A 822 11.30 5.69 -8.38
N GLY A 823 10.45 6.66 -8.06
CA GLY A 823 9.84 6.84 -6.76
C GLY A 823 8.53 7.60 -6.85
N ALA A 824 7.53 7.21 -6.07
CA ALA A 824 6.38 8.07 -5.80
C ALA A 824 6.75 9.10 -4.72
N MET A 825 6.22 10.31 -4.83
CA MET A 825 6.09 11.19 -3.69
C MET A 825 4.97 10.64 -2.79
N ASN A 826 5.24 10.52 -1.50
CA ASN A 826 4.24 10.11 -0.50
C ASN A 826 3.65 11.32 0.26
N TYR A 827 4.27 12.49 0.12
CA TYR A 827 3.94 13.77 0.77
C TYR A 827 4.32 14.93 -0.17
N ALA A 828 4.00 16.20 0.17
CA ALA A 828 4.33 17.35 -0.67
C ALA A 828 5.85 17.58 -0.85
N ILE A 829 6.67 16.94 -0.01
CA ILE A 829 8.12 16.86 -0.17
C ILE A 829 8.54 15.39 -0.25
N GLY A 830 9.06 14.99 -1.41
CA GLY A 830 9.64 13.67 -1.65
C GLY A 830 11.14 13.77 -1.92
N ARG A 831 11.90 12.75 -1.50
CA ARG A 831 13.33 12.59 -1.78
C ARG A 831 13.59 11.14 -2.19
N HIS A 832 13.90 10.92 -3.48
CA HIS A 832 14.32 9.63 -4.01
C HIS A 832 15.82 9.63 -4.28
N SER A 833 16.46 8.47 -4.28
CA SER A 833 17.87 8.34 -4.63
C SER A 833 18.23 6.95 -5.14
N PHE A 834 19.14 6.89 -6.10
CA PHE A 834 19.66 5.65 -6.67
C PHE A 834 21.18 5.74 -6.88
N ASP A 835 21.86 4.60 -6.78
CA ASP A 835 23.28 4.50 -7.15
C ASP A 835 23.43 4.62 -8.67
N VAL A 836 24.44 5.36 -9.13
CA VAL A 836 24.66 5.64 -10.56
C VAL A 836 25.43 4.47 -11.19
N PRO A 837 24.79 3.63 -12.02
CA PRO A 837 25.48 2.54 -12.70
C PRO A 837 26.44 3.09 -13.77
N PRO A 838 27.52 2.35 -14.11
CA PRO A 838 28.47 2.79 -15.14
C PRO A 838 27.84 3.13 -16.49
N ALA A 839 26.75 2.45 -16.88
CA ALA A 839 26.03 2.68 -18.13
C ALA A 839 25.42 4.08 -18.27
N LEU A 840 25.10 4.76 -17.16
CA LEU A 840 24.54 6.12 -17.19
C LEU A 840 25.60 7.22 -17.24
N LYS A 841 26.88 6.91 -17.00
CA LYS A 841 27.95 7.91 -16.95
C LYS A 841 28.15 8.60 -18.30
N ASP A 842 28.23 9.92 -18.28
CA ASP A 842 28.25 10.81 -19.46
C ASP A 842 27.03 10.67 -20.40
N ARG A 843 25.95 10.01 -19.96
CA ARG A 843 24.70 9.90 -20.71
C ARG A 843 23.65 10.89 -20.19
N PRO A 844 22.69 11.30 -21.04
CA PRO A 844 21.50 11.97 -20.57
C PRO A 844 20.59 10.97 -19.83
N VAL A 845 19.98 11.44 -18.75
CA VAL A 845 18.85 10.81 -18.06
C VAL A 845 17.70 11.81 -18.09
N THR A 846 16.51 11.33 -18.41
CA THR A 846 15.27 12.10 -18.39
C THR A 846 14.51 11.75 -17.12
N ILE A 847 14.24 12.75 -16.28
CA ILE A 847 13.41 12.65 -15.08
C ILE A 847 12.01 13.14 -15.48
N GLU A 848 11.00 12.28 -15.41
CA GLU A 848 9.61 12.63 -15.72
C GLU A 848 8.76 12.71 -14.46
N LEU A 849 7.86 13.69 -14.44
CA LEU A 849 6.95 13.97 -13.33
C LEU A 849 5.51 13.66 -13.74
N PHE A 850 4.87 12.72 -13.03
CA PHE A 850 3.54 12.21 -13.31
C PHE A 850 2.54 12.61 -12.20
N PRO A 851 1.77 13.69 -12.38
CA PRO A 851 0.67 14.00 -11.47
C PRO A 851 -0.49 13.02 -11.66
N ALA A 852 -1.06 12.51 -10.57
CA ALA A 852 -2.34 11.79 -10.60
C ALA A 852 -3.39 12.59 -9.84
N PHE A 853 -4.42 13.07 -10.53
CA PHE A 853 -5.52 13.85 -9.94
C PHE A 853 -6.70 12.97 -9.56
N ALA A 854 -7.34 13.29 -8.44
CA ALA A 854 -8.47 12.52 -7.92
C ALA A 854 -9.71 12.48 -8.85
N ARG A 855 -9.92 13.52 -9.66
CA ARG A 855 -11.07 13.66 -10.57
C ARG A 855 -10.70 13.36 -12.01
N ASP A 856 -11.59 12.69 -12.73
CA ASP A 856 -11.48 12.57 -14.19
C ASP A 856 -11.67 13.94 -14.86
N GLY A 857 -10.86 14.24 -15.88
CA GLY A 857 -10.77 15.58 -16.50
C GLY A 857 -10.36 16.72 -15.55
N GLY A 858 -10.07 16.43 -14.27
CA GLY A 858 -9.75 17.43 -13.24
C GLY A 858 -8.31 17.95 -13.24
N ALA A 859 -7.55 17.62 -14.28
CA ALA A 859 -6.17 18.06 -14.44
C ALA A 859 -6.09 19.60 -14.49
N HIS A 860 -5.29 20.17 -13.59
CA HIS A 860 -5.11 21.62 -13.49
C HIS A 860 -3.62 21.98 -13.33
N PRO A 861 -3.25 23.26 -13.49
CA PRO A 861 -1.88 23.70 -13.26
C PRO A 861 -1.38 23.40 -11.84
N TRP A 862 -0.14 22.96 -11.72
CA TRP A 862 0.56 22.66 -10.47
C TRP A 862 2.01 23.15 -10.54
N ARG A 863 2.67 23.30 -9.39
CA ARG A 863 4.06 23.79 -9.34
C ARG A 863 4.90 22.99 -8.33
N THR A 864 6.15 22.77 -8.67
CA THR A 864 7.12 22.12 -7.78
C THR A 864 8.53 22.64 -8.05
N THR A 865 9.40 22.54 -7.05
CA THR A 865 10.84 22.70 -7.23
C THR A 865 11.49 21.32 -7.25
N VAL A 866 12.15 20.96 -8.35
CA VAL A 866 12.96 19.75 -8.48
C VAL A 866 14.42 20.09 -8.17
N ARG A 867 15.06 19.39 -7.22
CA ARG A 867 16.51 19.49 -6.99
C ARG A 867 17.18 18.17 -7.35
N VAL A 868 18.02 18.20 -8.37
CA VAL A 868 18.84 17.05 -8.78
C VAL A 868 20.23 17.22 -8.19
N ARG A 869 20.71 16.23 -7.44
CA ARG A 869 22.07 16.17 -6.91
C ARG A 869 22.80 14.97 -7.48
N PHE A 870 24.05 15.17 -7.87
CA PHE A 870 25.01 14.09 -8.10
C PHE A 870 26.04 14.13 -6.98
N LEU A 871 26.22 13.01 -6.28
CA LEU A 871 27.12 12.90 -5.13
C LEU A 871 28.39 12.14 -5.50
N LEU A 872 29.50 12.58 -4.92
CA LEU A 872 30.78 11.87 -4.94
C LEU A 872 30.72 10.64 -4.03
N ARG A 873 31.48 9.59 -4.37
CA ARG A 873 31.63 8.40 -3.51
C ARG A 873 32.22 8.73 -2.15
N GLU A 874 33.22 9.61 -2.16
CA GLU A 874 33.87 10.18 -0.98
C GLU A 874 33.95 11.69 -1.18
N GLY A 875 33.47 12.45 -0.20
CA GLY A 875 33.56 13.92 -0.23
C GLY A 875 35.02 14.38 -0.14
N ARG A 876 35.34 15.52 -0.76
CA ARG A 876 36.69 16.09 -0.77
C ARG A 876 36.78 17.25 0.25
N PRO A 877 37.45 17.08 1.41
CA PRO A 877 37.65 18.18 2.36
C PRO A 877 38.48 19.31 1.76
N PHE A 878 38.18 20.56 2.12
CA PHE A 878 38.95 21.72 1.68
C PHE A 878 38.99 22.85 2.71
N GLY A 879 39.93 23.78 2.52
CA GLY A 879 40.24 24.84 3.48
C GLY A 879 41.04 24.36 4.69
N ALA A 880 41.62 25.29 5.47
CA ALA A 880 42.39 24.97 6.68
C ALA A 880 41.49 24.66 7.91
N GLY A 881 40.18 24.83 7.75
CA GLY A 881 39.24 25.04 8.85
C GLY A 881 39.40 26.42 9.50
N ALA A 882 38.39 26.86 10.24
CA ALA A 882 38.40 28.14 10.94
C ALA A 882 37.60 28.04 12.25
N ASP A 883 38.03 28.73 13.30
CA ASP A 883 37.26 28.80 14.53
C ASP A 883 36.11 29.81 14.39
N VAL A 884 34.89 29.34 14.64
CA VAL A 884 33.67 30.14 14.61
C VAL A 884 33.20 30.32 16.05
N SER A 885 33.01 31.56 16.48
CA SER A 885 32.47 31.90 17.81
C SER A 885 31.37 32.91 17.67
N VAL A 886 30.22 32.62 18.28
CA VAL A 886 28.99 33.41 18.17
C VAL A 886 28.45 33.67 19.57
N VAL A 887 28.42 34.94 19.99
CA VAL A 887 27.84 35.35 21.28
C VAL A 887 26.34 35.02 21.36
N ALA A 888 25.80 34.91 22.58
CA ALA A 888 24.38 34.66 22.82
C ALA A 888 23.49 35.66 22.04
N GLY A 889 22.50 35.15 21.30
CA GLY A 889 21.63 35.94 20.42
C GLY A 889 22.30 36.56 19.18
N GLY A 890 23.61 36.34 19.00
CA GLY A 890 24.42 36.94 17.94
C GLY A 890 24.43 36.16 16.63
N ARG A 891 25.11 36.75 15.64
CA ARG A 891 25.43 36.13 14.34
C ARG A 891 26.86 36.43 13.94
N THR A 892 27.44 35.59 13.09
CA THR A 892 28.71 35.85 12.41
C THR A 892 28.68 35.33 10.98
N VAL A 893 29.46 35.97 10.11
CA VAL A 893 29.62 35.54 8.71
C VAL A 893 30.70 34.46 8.66
N LEU A 894 30.38 33.33 8.02
CA LEU A 894 31.33 32.25 7.79
C LEU A 894 32.36 32.65 6.73
N PRO A 895 33.62 32.18 6.83
CA PRO A 895 34.62 32.40 5.80
C PRO A 895 34.11 31.98 4.40
N PRO A 896 34.46 32.72 3.32
CA PRO A 896 34.03 32.39 1.98
C PRO A 896 34.59 31.04 1.54
N GLN A 897 33.73 30.22 0.93
CA GLN A 897 34.04 28.84 0.58
C GLN A 897 34.45 28.74 -0.88
N ARG A 898 35.70 28.32 -1.12
CA ARG A 898 36.24 28.07 -2.47
C ARG A 898 36.46 26.57 -2.64
N PRO A 899 35.45 25.79 -3.08
CA PRO A 899 35.60 24.36 -3.27
C PRO A 899 36.64 24.06 -4.37
N PRO A 900 37.27 22.87 -4.34
CA PRO A 900 38.11 22.38 -5.45
C PRO A 900 37.32 22.34 -6.76
N GLU A 901 38.03 22.50 -7.87
CA GLU A 901 37.42 22.38 -9.21
C GLU A 901 36.85 20.97 -9.44
N LEU A 902 35.67 20.93 -10.05
CA LEU A 902 34.92 19.72 -10.37
C LEU A 902 34.23 19.94 -11.71
N THR A 903 34.30 18.97 -12.62
CA THR A 903 33.61 19.06 -13.92
C THR A 903 32.10 19.00 -13.68
N LEU A 904 31.39 20.10 -13.90
CA LEU A 904 29.95 20.22 -13.65
C LEU A 904 29.14 20.01 -14.95
N PRO A 905 28.01 19.29 -14.91
CA PRO A 905 27.03 19.32 -15.98
C PRO A 905 26.39 20.73 -16.13
N ALA A 906 25.82 21.01 -17.30
CA ALA A 906 25.20 22.31 -17.58
C ALA A 906 24.08 22.64 -16.56
N GLY A 907 24.18 23.83 -15.95
CA GLY A 907 23.23 24.33 -14.95
C GLY A 907 23.41 23.76 -13.54
N PHE A 908 24.44 22.96 -13.28
CA PHE A 908 24.80 22.52 -11.92
C PHE A 908 25.81 23.47 -11.28
N ALA A 909 25.78 23.55 -9.94
CA ALA A 909 26.74 24.26 -9.11
C ALA A 909 27.37 23.30 -8.07
N PRO A 910 28.57 23.58 -7.53
CA PRO A 910 29.20 22.73 -6.52
C PRO A 910 28.35 22.64 -5.26
N LEU A 911 28.16 21.43 -4.72
CA LEU A 911 27.46 21.20 -3.47
C LEU A 911 28.48 21.00 -2.34
N VAL A 912 28.46 21.90 -1.37
CA VAL A 912 29.36 21.88 -0.21
C VAL A 912 28.57 21.53 1.05
N GLU A 913 29.12 20.62 1.86
CA GLU A 913 28.68 20.37 3.23
C GLU A 913 29.59 21.14 4.19
N LEU A 914 28.99 22.01 5.01
CA LEU A 914 29.64 22.75 6.08
C LEU A 914 29.32 22.10 7.41
N ARG A 915 30.33 21.97 8.27
CA ARG A 915 30.19 21.45 9.64
C ARG A 915 30.89 22.35 10.64
N VAL A 916 30.20 22.79 11.68
CA VAL A 916 30.82 23.43 12.85
C VAL A 916 30.89 22.40 13.96
N HIS A 917 32.10 21.96 14.28
CA HIS A 917 32.37 20.97 15.33
C HIS A 917 32.58 21.67 16.68
N PRO A 918 31.61 21.63 17.62
CA PRO A 918 31.80 22.22 18.94
C PRO A 918 32.75 21.37 19.79
N ALA A 919 33.27 21.95 20.87
CA ALA A 919 34.04 21.18 21.87
C ALA A 919 33.18 20.14 22.62
N VAL A 920 31.88 20.42 22.77
CA VAL A 920 30.87 19.54 23.40
C VAL A 920 29.53 19.75 22.70
N GLY A 921 28.79 18.67 22.43
CA GLY A 921 27.46 18.70 21.80
C GLY A 921 27.46 18.17 20.37
N ALA A 922 26.40 18.45 19.61
CA ALA A 922 26.26 18.05 18.21
C ALA A 922 26.88 19.07 17.24
N ASP A 923 27.45 18.54 16.15
CA ASP A 923 27.82 19.33 14.98
C ASP A 923 26.62 20.14 14.44
N ALA A 924 26.84 21.40 14.10
CA ALA A 924 25.92 22.10 13.20
C ALA A 924 26.30 21.72 11.76
N VAL A 925 25.37 21.16 10.99
CA VAL A 925 25.62 20.61 9.65
C VAL A 925 24.67 21.25 8.64
N ARG A 926 25.21 21.75 7.53
CA ARG A 926 24.43 22.30 6.41
C ARG A 926 25.00 21.87 5.06
N ARG A 927 24.15 21.49 4.11
CA ARG A 927 24.50 21.46 2.67
C ARG A 927 23.99 22.71 1.98
N SER A 928 24.81 23.26 1.09
CA SER A 928 24.45 24.42 0.27
C SER A 928 25.35 24.55 -0.95
N VAL A 929 24.78 25.12 -2.01
CA VAL A 929 25.55 25.73 -3.09
C VAL A 929 26.21 27.02 -2.56
N PRO A 930 27.54 27.18 -2.62
CA PRO A 930 28.21 28.44 -2.28
C PRO A 930 27.73 29.57 -3.19
N GLN A 931 27.53 30.78 -2.64
CA GLN A 931 27.37 31.97 -3.48
C GLN A 931 28.72 32.40 -4.07
N PRO A 932 28.75 32.87 -5.33
CA PRO A 932 29.98 33.23 -6.05
C PRO A 932 30.68 34.48 -5.49
#